data_AF-A0A2D5YVP0-F1
#
_entry.id   AF-A0A2D5YVP0-F1
#
_cell.length_a   1.000
_cell.length_b   1.000
_cell.length_c   1.000
_cell.angle_alpha   90.00
_cell.angle_beta   90.00
_cell.angle_gamma   90.00
#
_symmetry.space_group_name_H-M   'P 1'
#
loop_
_entity.id
_entity.type
_entity.pdbx_description
1 polymer ?
#
loop_
_entity_poly.entity_id
_entity_poly.type
_entity_poly.pdbx_seq_one_letter_code
_entity_poly.pdbx_strand_id
1 'polypeptide(L)'
;MTTRTGDITDLHGFAESLGVSVESLTAIGATRNGRGWEFPEYNAQGERIGTAIRPDTGKKHMVTGSKRGLTMSWPICAYDGTSTDDPIVLLEGATDTATAMTLGFTAIGRPSATGGLEHLRELLQGRHVLIVGENDGGAGHTGAEKIAAGLADVAASVRVIYPPEGCKDLREWHTSPAGCTRSEIIAAANAADPVTPHDVHGAPDDALVEITHDDPLGTARAFVGEFHTHTAGPTLHCHQGVFRAWDGSSWPESDTGTLRAGIYRFVEPTFTPNRSRVDNVLDALKAETNLPASYQVPCWLSDDPDLPSPLALVACGNGLLHLPTRTLFDPTPAFFNSTATTVPYDVDADSPARWLAFLDELWPDDPQAISTLQEMFGYMLTADTTQQKIFGVIGPKRSGKGTIGRVLTALCGPQNIAGPTLASMSEPFGLAPLIGKSVAIIADARLSGRADQAAIAERLLALSGEDLLTIHRKFLPAWTGRLTARFLILSNEIPRVADASGAFASRFVLLMLQNSFYGKEDVTLTDRLLAELPGIFNWAIDGWHRFQQRGYFVLPDSSAEALDELADLSSPAAAFLRDKCVVEHGRHVTCARLYDEWKKWCTNQGRDHPGTVQTFGRDLRAVLPQLKTSQPRDDNGGRFRAWEGIDLIDDIGLI
;
A
#
# COMPACT_ATOMS: atom_id res chain seq x y z
N MET A 1 -23.54 17.24 60.70
CA MET A 1 -24.79 17.82 60.14
C MET A 1 -24.39 18.54 58.87
N THR A 2 -24.70 18.09 57.65
CA THR A 2 -25.94 17.45 57.16
C THR A 2 -25.58 16.52 56.00
N THR A 3 -25.89 15.24 56.16
CA THR A 3 -25.98 14.22 55.11
C THR A 3 -27.04 14.64 54.10
N ARG A 4 -26.64 14.94 52.86
CA ARG A 4 -27.56 14.98 51.72
C ARG A 4 -27.74 13.56 51.21
N THR A 5 -28.87 12.96 51.54
CA THR A 5 -29.41 11.74 50.91
C THR A 5 -29.55 11.99 49.41
N GLY A 6 -28.92 11.13 48.62
CA GLY A 6 -28.84 11.22 47.17
C GLY A 6 -30.17 10.96 46.46
N ASP A 7 -30.33 11.58 45.29
CA ASP A 7 -31.33 11.18 44.31
C ASP A 7 -30.90 9.84 43.69
N ILE A 8 -31.40 8.75 44.27
CA ILE A 8 -31.25 7.35 43.83
C ILE A 8 -32.44 7.01 42.92
N THR A 9 -32.49 7.54 41.71
CA THR A 9 -33.74 7.47 40.91
C THR A 9 -33.80 6.38 39.85
N ASP A 10 -32.91 5.38 39.91
CA ASP A 10 -33.19 3.93 39.70
C ASP A 10 -31.87 3.12 39.66
N LEU A 11 -31.13 3.09 40.77
CA LEU A 11 -29.88 2.31 40.87
C LEU A 11 -30.14 0.80 40.84
N HIS A 12 -31.30 0.36 41.33
CA HIS A 12 -31.73 -1.03 41.27
C HIS A 12 -31.93 -1.50 39.83
N GLY A 13 -32.68 -0.77 39.01
CA GLY A 13 -32.89 -1.11 37.60
C GLY A 13 -31.60 -1.02 36.78
N PHE A 14 -30.69 -0.10 37.13
CA PHE A 14 -29.38 -0.06 36.49
C PHE A 14 -28.49 -1.25 36.87
N ALA A 15 -28.47 -1.63 38.15
CA ALA A 15 -27.78 -2.82 38.63
C ALA A 15 -28.31 -4.09 37.93
N GLU A 16 -29.63 -4.23 37.84
CA GLU A 16 -30.30 -5.32 37.13
C GLU A 16 -29.93 -5.34 35.63
N SER A 17 -29.94 -4.18 34.96
CA SER A 17 -29.56 -4.08 33.54
C SER A 17 -28.12 -4.46 33.24
N LEU A 18 -27.23 -4.34 34.23
CA LEU A 18 -25.81 -4.69 34.11
C LEU A 18 -25.49 -6.09 34.64
N GLY A 19 -26.45 -6.75 35.30
CA GLY A 19 -26.22 -8.01 36.00
C GLY A 19 -25.24 -7.88 37.18
N VAL A 20 -25.27 -6.77 37.92
CA VAL A 20 -24.39 -6.51 39.08
C VAL A 20 -25.20 -6.19 40.34
N SER A 21 -24.55 -6.24 41.51
CA SER A 21 -25.15 -5.88 42.80
C SER A 21 -25.25 -4.36 42.98
N VAL A 22 -26.28 -3.89 43.68
CA VAL A 22 -26.44 -2.47 44.03
C VAL A 22 -25.31 -2.01 44.96
N GLU A 23 -24.86 -2.92 45.82
CA GLU A 23 -23.75 -2.74 46.74
C GLU A 23 -22.46 -2.42 45.97
N SER A 24 -22.15 -3.15 44.89
CA SER A 24 -20.95 -2.90 44.08
C SER A 24 -20.95 -1.52 43.42
N LEU A 25 -22.09 -1.11 42.84
CA LEU A 25 -22.23 0.20 42.20
C LEU A 25 -22.16 1.33 43.22
N THR A 26 -22.75 1.12 44.39
CA THR A 26 -22.68 2.07 45.51
C THR A 26 -21.23 2.20 46.00
N ALA A 27 -20.49 1.10 46.09
CA ALA A 27 -19.13 1.08 46.59
C ALA A 27 -18.14 1.84 45.68
N ILE A 28 -18.32 1.79 44.36
CA ILE A 28 -17.53 2.60 43.41
C ILE A 28 -18.07 4.02 43.23
N GLY A 29 -19.10 4.40 44.00
CA GLY A 29 -19.65 5.76 44.02
C GLY A 29 -20.51 6.12 42.81
N ALA A 30 -21.14 5.15 42.15
CA ALA A 30 -22.00 5.39 40.99
C ALA A 30 -23.23 6.24 41.36
N THR A 31 -23.43 7.35 40.66
CA THR A 31 -24.59 8.25 40.86
C THR A 31 -25.26 8.59 39.54
N ARG A 32 -26.55 8.94 39.54
CA ARG A 32 -27.24 9.40 38.34
C ARG A 32 -27.39 10.92 38.34
N ASN A 33 -27.16 11.55 37.20
CA ASN A 33 -27.45 12.96 36.97
C ASN A 33 -28.33 13.13 35.71
N GLY A 34 -28.70 14.38 35.37
CA GLY A 34 -29.48 14.70 34.17
C GLY A 34 -28.78 14.44 32.82
N ARG A 35 -27.54 13.92 32.83
CA ARG A 35 -26.71 13.61 31.64
C ARG A 35 -26.36 12.12 31.53
N GLY A 36 -26.64 11.30 32.53
CA GLY A 36 -26.32 9.87 32.55
C GLY A 36 -25.84 9.37 33.91
N TRP A 37 -25.17 8.20 33.90
CA TRP A 37 -24.53 7.62 35.07
C TRP A 37 -23.12 8.17 35.25
N GLU A 38 -22.82 8.71 36.43
CA GLU A 38 -21.53 9.23 36.82
C GLU A 38 -20.74 8.20 37.64
N PHE A 39 -19.45 8.10 37.36
CA PHE A 39 -18.49 7.28 38.09
C PHE A 39 -17.33 8.18 38.55
N PRO A 40 -17.12 8.38 39.86
CA PRO A 40 -16.00 9.14 40.37
C PRO A 40 -14.68 8.38 40.13
N GLU A 41 -13.62 9.14 39.84
CA GLU A 41 -12.26 8.61 39.69
C GLU A 41 -11.35 9.22 40.76
N TYR A 42 -10.49 8.38 41.35
CA TYR A 42 -9.67 8.70 42.50
C TYR A 42 -8.17 8.56 42.18
N ASN A 43 -7.32 9.34 42.86
CA ASN A 43 -5.87 9.11 42.88
C ASN A 43 -5.50 8.03 43.92
N ALA A 44 -4.20 7.74 44.05
CA ALA A 44 -3.67 6.77 45.02
C ALA A 44 -3.91 7.15 46.49
N GLN A 45 -4.18 8.42 46.77
CA GLN A 45 -4.47 8.94 48.12
C GLN A 45 -5.97 8.95 48.43
N GLY A 46 -6.82 8.49 47.50
CA GLY A 46 -8.27 8.45 47.68
C GLY A 46 -8.99 9.77 47.44
N GLU A 47 -8.30 10.75 46.89
CA GLU A 47 -8.90 12.03 46.53
C GLU A 47 -9.61 11.89 45.19
N ARG A 48 -10.86 12.36 45.11
CA ARG A 48 -11.60 12.39 43.85
C ARG A 48 -10.97 13.44 42.92
N ILE A 49 -10.37 12.98 41.83
CA ILE A 49 -9.71 13.83 40.82
C ILE A 49 -10.48 13.88 39.50
N GLY A 50 -11.43 12.97 39.30
CA GLY A 50 -12.16 12.84 38.05
C GLY A 50 -13.60 12.39 38.19
N THR A 51 -14.37 12.54 37.11
CA THR A 51 -15.72 11.99 36.98
C THR A 51 -16.01 11.62 35.53
N ALA A 52 -16.24 10.32 35.30
CA ALA A 52 -16.66 9.78 34.02
C ALA A 52 -18.19 9.73 33.94
N ILE A 53 -18.76 10.12 32.81
CA ILE A 53 -20.20 10.06 32.54
C ILE A 53 -20.48 9.04 31.45
N ARG A 54 -21.43 8.14 31.71
CA ARG A 54 -22.06 7.22 30.76
C ARG A 54 -23.47 7.72 30.44
N PRO A 55 -23.68 8.44 29.33
CA PRO A 55 -25.02 8.85 28.90
C PRO A 55 -25.82 7.65 28.40
N ASP A 56 -27.15 7.75 28.45
CA ASP A 56 -28.08 6.73 27.93
C ASP A 56 -27.89 6.51 26.40
N THR A 57 -27.28 7.47 25.70
CA THR A 57 -26.94 7.44 24.26
C THR A 57 -25.60 6.76 23.94
N GLY A 58 -24.90 6.23 24.95
CA GLY A 58 -23.80 5.28 24.80
C GLY A 58 -22.38 5.84 24.92
N LYS A 59 -22.04 6.97 24.29
CA LYS A 59 -20.63 7.43 24.24
C LYS A 59 -20.18 8.05 25.57
N LYS A 60 -19.33 7.32 26.30
CA LYS A 60 -18.71 7.78 27.55
C LYS A 60 -17.91 9.06 27.33
N HIS A 61 -18.02 10.02 28.24
CA HIS A 61 -17.24 11.25 28.21
C HIS A 61 -16.90 11.72 29.64
N MET A 62 -15.84 12.50 29.77
CA MET A 62 -15.39 13.02 31.06
C MET A 62 -15.97 14.42 31.31
N VAL A 63 -16.27 14.74 32.57
CA VAL A 63 -16.70 16.09 32.95
C VAL A 63 -15.58 17.09 32.69
N THR A 64 -15.90 18.21 32.04
CA THR A 64 -14.96 19.29 31.74
C THR A 64 -14.22 19.75 33.00
N GLY A 65 -12.89 19.73 32.98
CA GLY A 65 -12.03 20.09 34.13
C GLY A 65 -11.64 18.93 35.05
N SER A 66 -12.12 17.71 34.79
CA SER A 66 -11.70 16.50 35.50
C SER A 66 -10.36 15.96 35.01
N LYS A 67 -9.63 15.28 35.89
CA LYS A 67 -8.43 14.48 35.56
C LYS A 67 -8.79 12.99 35.50
N ARG A 68 -7.91 12.18 34.92
CA ARG A 68 -8.05 10.73 34.85
C ARG A 68 -7.49 10.09 36.11
N GLY A 69 -8.27 9.22 36.75
CA GLY A 69 -7.91 8.45 37.93
C GLY A 69 -8.40 7.01 37.83
N LEU A 70 -8.58 6.36 38.99
CA LEU A 70 -9.03 4.97 39.10
C LEU A 70 -10.46 4.90 39.62
N THR A 71 -11.25 3.96 39.10
CA THR A 71 -12.58 3.63 39.65
C THR A 71 -12.42 2.54 40.70
N MET A 72 -12.67 2.84 41.97
CA MET A 72 -12.51 1.88 43.06
C MET A 72 -13.35 2.29 44.27
N SER A 73 -13.58 1.37 45.19
CA SER A 73 -14.03 1.74 46.53
C SER A 73 -12.90 2.36 47.34
N TRP A 74 -13.21 3.38 48.13
CA TRP A 74 -12.23 4.00 49.04
C TRP A 74 -12.70 3.98 50.50
N PRO A 75 -11.83 3.57 51.47
CA PRO A 75 -10.51 2.96 51.26
C PRO A 75 -10.61 1.62 50.52
N ILE A 76 -9.49 1.11 49.99
CA ILE A 76 -9.43 -0.25 49.44
C ILE A 76 -9.53 -1.23 50.63
N CYS A 77 -10.75 -1.43 51.14
CA CYS A 77 -11.05 -2.37 52.20
C CYS A 77 -11.31 -3.76 51.61
N ALA A 78 -10.98 -4.79 52.40
CA ALA A 78 -11.42 -6.16 52.15
C ALA A 78 -12.95 -6.19 52.02
N TYR A 79 -13.47 -6.72 50.90
CA TYR A 79 -14.88 -7.06 50.78
C TYR A 79 -15.18 -8.24 51.73
N ASP A 80 -16.43 -8.45 52.13
CA ASP A 80 -16.76 -9.47 53.13
C ASP A 80 -16.22 -10.86 52.74
N GLY A 81 -15.33 -11.40 53.56
CA GLY A 81 -14.71 -12.72 53.32
C GLY A 81 -13.43 -12.74 52.49
N THR A 82 -12.83 -11.60 52.12
CA THR A 82 -11.50 -11.60 51.44
C THR A 82 -10.33 -11.63 52.44
N SER A 83 -9.36 -12.53 52.22
CA SER A 83 -8.08 -12.57 52.96
C SER A 83 -7.15 -11.46 52.46
N THR A 84 -6.15 -11.06 53.25
CA THR A 84 -5.06 -10.19 52.78
C THR A 84 -4.24 -10.80 51.64
N ASP A 85 -4.37 -12.12 51.45
CA ASP A 85 -3.71 -12.92 50.40
C ASP A 85 -4.53 -13.00 49.10
N ASP A 86 -5.79 -12.55 49.07
CA ASP A 86 -6.59 -12.55 47.85
C ASP A 86 -6.07 -11.48 46.86
N PRO A 87 -6.01 -11.79 45.55
CA PRO A 87 -5.51 -10.84 44.57
C PRO A 87 -6.47 -9.67 44.39
N ILE A 88 -5.90 -8.48 44.19
CA ILE A 88 -6.64 -7.30 43.74
C ILE A 88 -6.88 -7.46 42.23
N VAL A 89 -8.13 -7.38 41.82
CA VAL A 89 -8.54 -7.57 40.42
C VAL A 89 -8.50 -6.23 39.68
N LEU A 90 -7.73 -6.16 38.59
CA LEU A 90 -7.64 -4.98 37.73
C LEU A 90 -8.42 -5.18 36.44
N LEU A 91 -9.29 -4.21 36.13
CA LEU A 91 -10.22 -4.25 35.02
C LEU A 91 -10.20 -2.96 34.21
N GLU A 92 -10.72 -2.99 32.99
CA GLU A 92 -10.97 -1.79 32.19
C GLU A 92 -12.42 -1.31 32.42
N GLY A 93 -12.56 -0.10 32.98
CA GLY A 93 -13.84 0.56 33.17
C GLY A 93 -14.60 0.23 34.46
N ALA A 94 -15.56 1.11 34.77
CA ALA A 94 -16.33 1.09 36.01
C ALA A 94 -17.31 -0.09 36.13
N THR A 95 -17.90 -0.53 35.03
CA THR A 95 -18.92 -1.60 35.03
C THR A 95 -18.32 -2.97 35.27
N ASP A 96 -17.13 -3.21 34.73
CA ASP A 96 -16.38 -4.45 34.93
C ASP A 96 -15.81 -4.51 36.35
N THR A 97 -15.43 -3.34 36.89
CA THR A 97 -15.09 -3.18 38.31
C THR A 97 -16.26 -3.56 39.23
N ALA A 98 -17.47 -3.04 38.95
CA ALA A 98 -18.67 -3.41 39.70
C ALA A 98 -19.00 -4.91 39.58
N THR A 99 -18.73 -5.51 38.42
CA THR A 99 -18.93 -6.96 38.20
C THR A 99 -17.99 -7.77 39.10
N ALA A 100 -16.69 -7.46 39.11
CA ALA A 100 -15.73 -8.14 39.98
C ALA A 100 -16.07 -7.99 41.46
N MET A 101 -16.53 -6.81 41.89
CA MET A 101 -16.99 -6.60 43.27
C MET A 101 -18.26 -7.40 43.59
N THR A 102 -19.19 -7.54 42.64
CA THR A 102 -20.36 -8.43 42.78
C THR A 102 -19.96 -9.89 42.97
N LEU A 103 -18.86 -10.30 42.34
CA LEU A 103 -18.25 -11.62 42.51
C LEU A 103 -17.42 -11.76 43.79
N GLY A 104 -17.37 -10.74 44.64
CA GLY A 104 -16.64 -10.77 45.92
C GLY A 104 -15.14 -10.55 45.81
N PHE A 105 -14.68 -9.84 44.76
CA PHE A 105 -13.28 -9.39 44.65
C PHE A 105 -13.11 -7.95 45.11
N THR A 106 -11.95 -7.66 45.67
CA THR A 106 -11.42 -6.29 45.72
C THR A 106 -10.98 -5.90 44.31
N ALA A 107 -11.60 -4.88 43.73
CA ALA A 107 -11.39 -4.53 42.32
C ALA A 107 -11.04 -3.05 42.11
N ILE A 108 -10.22 -2.80 41.08
CA ILE A 108 -9.84 -1.46 40.64
C ILE A 108 -10.03 -1.37 39.11
N GLY A 109 -10.84 -0.39 38.71
CA GLY A 109 -11.10 -0.03 37.32
C GLY A 109 -10.16 1.02 36.81
N ARG A 110 -9.59 0.74 35.64
CA ARG A 110 -8.75 1.67 34.90
C ARG A 110 -9.59 2.37 33.84
N PRO A 111 -9.28 3.62 33.49
CA PRO A 111 -10.12 4.37 32.58
C PRO A 111 -9.79 4.07 31.10
N SER A 112 -8.65 3.39 30.84
CA SER A 112 -8.23 2.86 29.54
C SER A 112 -7.14 1.80 29.71
N ALA A 113 -6.87 1.03 28.66
CA ALA A 113 -5.76 0.08 28.53
C ALA A 113 -4.38 0.58 29.02
N THR A 114 -4.08 1.88 28.91
CA THR A 114 -2.80 2.49 29.32
C THR A 114 -2.91 3.49 30.48
N GLY A 115 -4.12 3.78 30.95
CA GLY A 115 -4.37 4.84 31.94
C GLY A 115 -4.26 4.35 33.39
N GLY A 116 -3.70 5.19 34.28
CA GLY A 116 -3.74 5.01 35.73
C GLY A 116 -2.57 4.24 36.36
N LEU A 117 -1.53 3.86 35.58
CA LEU A 117 -0.39 3.07 36.06
C LEU A 117 0.36 3.73 37.22
N GLU A 118 0.55 5.06 37.19
CA GLU A 118 1.18 5.82 38.28
C GLU A 118 0.49 5.57 39.63
N HIS A 119 -0.85 5.68 39.66
CA HIS A 119 -1.63 5.44 40.88
C HIS A 119 -1.64 3.98 41.28
N LEU A 120 -1.64 3.05 40.32
CA LEU A 120 -1.59 1.60 40.59
C LEU A 120 -0.26 1.18 41.21
N ARG A 121 0.87 1.72 40.73
CA ARG A 121 2.20 1.42 41.27
C ARG A 121 2.34 1.86 42.73
N GLU A 122 1.68 2.95 43.12
CA GLU A 122 1.63 3.40 44.52
C GLU A 122 0.71 2.50 45.36
N LEU A 123 -0.49 2.17 44.86
CA LEU A 123 -1.50 1.40 45.60
C LEU A 123 -1.20 -0.09 45.76
N LEU A 124 -0.47 -0.70 44.81
CA LEU A 124 -0.32 -2.15 44.70
C LEU A 124 1.02 -2.68 45.18
N GLN A 125 1.82 -1.86 45.87
CA GLN A 125 3.11 -2.28 46.41
C GLN A 125 2.97 -3.52 47.30
N GLY A 126 3.65 -4.60 46.93
CA GLY A 126 3.66 -5.87 47.66
C GLY A 126 2.31 -6.62 47.66
N ARG A 127 1.38 -6.31 46.75
CA ARG A 127 0.08 -6.99 46.63
C ARG A 127 0.07 -8.05 45.54
N HIS A 128 -0.73 -9.10 45.70
CA HIS A 128 -1.05 -10.02 44.61
C HIS A 128 -2.06 -9.34 43.67
N VAL A 129 -1.80 -9.36 42.36
CA VAL A 129 -2.58 -8.67 41.34
C VAL A 129 -3.05 -9.66 40.28
N LEU A 130 -4.34 -9.62 39.98
CA LEU A 130 -4.96 -10.37 38.88
C LEU A 130 -5.51 -9.37 37.86
N ILE A 131 -5.02 -9.41 36.63
CA ILE A 131 -5.53 -8.58 35.54
C ILE A 131 -6.50 -9.42 34.72
N VAL A 132 -7.72 -8.90 34.53
CA VAL A 132 -8.70 -9.49 33.62
C VAL A 132 -8.78 -8.58 32.39
N GLY A 133 -8.19 -9.03 31.27
CA GLY A 133 -8.14 -8.27 30.02
C GLY A 133 -9.44 -8.36 29.22
N GLU A 134 -9.63 -7.46 28.25
CA GLU A 134 -10.70 -7.60 27.24
C GLU A 134 -10.26 -8.62 26.17
N ASN A 135 -11.14 -9.58 25.84
CA ASN A 135 -10.95 -10.55 24.77
C ASN A 135 -11.57 -10.02 23.46
N ASP A 136 -10.98 -8.96 22.91
CA ASP A 136 -11.42 -8.27 21.70
C ASP A 136 -10.57 -8.59 20.45
N GLY A 137 -9.69 -9.61 20.53
CA GLY A 137 -8.79 -10.02 19.46
C GLY A 137 -7.74 -8.97 19.07
N GLY A 138 -7.50 -7.95 19.90
CA GLY A 138 -6.60 -6.83 19.58
C GLY A 138 -6.06 -6.08 20.79
N ALA A 139 -6.50 -4.82 20.97
CA ALA A 139 -5.90 -3.86 21.91
C ALA A 139 -6.05 -4.26 23.40
N GLY A 140 -7.06 -5.07 23.74
CA GLY A 140 -7.30 -5.54 25.11
C GLY A 140 -6.20 -6.45 25.65
N HIS A 141 -5.62 -7.31 24.80
CA HIS A 141 -4.50 -8.18 25.17
C HIS A 141 -3.22 -7.37 25.39
N THR A 142 -2.87 -6.52 24.42
CA THR A 142 -1.72 -5.61 24.52
C THR A 142 -1.81 -4.68 25.73
N GLY A 143 -3.01 -4.22 26.09
CA GLY A 143 -3.25 -3.39 27.27
C GLY A 143 -3.04 -4.12 28.59
N ALA A 144 -3.52 -5.37 28.70
CA ALA A 144 -3.36 -6.19 29.89
C ALA A 144 -1.89 -6.58 30.12
N GLU A 145 -1.17 -6.98 29.07
CA GLU A 145 0.25 -7.33 29.13
C GLU A 145 1.13 -6.14 29.52
N LYS A 146 0.88 -4.95 28.97
CA LYS A 146 1.62 -3.72 29.32
C LYS A 146 1.49 -3.36 30.80
N ILE A 147 0.28 -3.45 31.36
CA ILE A 147 0.07 -3.19 32.80
C ILE A 147 0.68 -4.29 33.64
N ALA A 148 0.63 -5.54 33.17
CA ALA A 148 1.24 -6.65 33.87
C ALA A 148 2.75 -6.44 34.04
N ALA A 149 3.43 -6.08 32.94
CA ALA A 149 4.84 -5.71 32.95
C ALA A 149 5.09 -4.48 33.84
N GLY A 150 4.26 -3.44 33.72
CA GLY A 150 4.37 -2.21 34.50
C GLY A 150 4.10 -2.36 36.00
N LEU A 151 3.63 -3.51 36.47
CA LEU A 151 3.42 -3.81 37.89
C LEU A 151 4.31 -4.94 38.41
N ALA A 152 5.01 -5.66 37.54
CA ALA A 152 5.76 -6.87 37.89
C ALA A 152 6.92 -6.62 38.88
N ASP A 153 7.45 -5.40 38.93
CA ASP A 153 8.53 -4.99 39.83
C ASP A 153 8.06 -4.45 41.19
N VAL A 154 6.78 -4.07 41.33
CA VAL A 154 6.22 -3.47 42.55
C VAL A 154 5.20 -4.38 43.25
N ALA A 155 4.48 -5.22 42.52
CA ALA A 155 3.51 -6.16 43.06
C ALA A 155 4.19 -7.43 43.60
N ALA A 156 3.56 -8.13 44.53
CA ALA A 156 4.05 -9.43 45.02
C ALA A 156 3.90 -10.54 43.96
N SER A 157 2.88 -10.45 43.11
CA SER A 157 2.76 -11.25 41.89
C SER A 157 1.77 -10.60 40.94
N VAL A 158 1.97 -10.78 39.63
CA VAL A 158 1.00 -10.37 38.62
C VAL A 158 0.63 -11.55 37.75
N ARG A 159 -0.68 -11.77 37.54
CA ARG A 159 -1.20 -12.78 36.62
C ARG A 159 -2.22 -12.14 35.69
N VAL A 160 -2.32 -12.65 34.46
CA VAL A 160 -3.26 -12.15 33.45
C VAL A 160 -4.16 -13.29 33.02
N ILE A 161 -5.47 -13.04 32.98
CA ILE A 161 -6.46 -13.95 32.40
C ILE A 161 -7.37 -13.19 31.44
N TYR A 162 -8.01 -13.93 30.55
CA TYR A 162 -8.96 -13.40 29.58
C TYR A 162 -10.29 -14.15 29.69
N PRO A 163 -11.43 -13.47 29.44
CA PRO A 163 -12.71 -14.14 29.24
C PRO A 163 -12.65 -15.23 28.15
N PRO A 164 -13.48 -16.27 28.23
CA PRO A 164 -13.53 -17.33 27.23
C PRO A 164 -13.99 -16.78 25.87
N GLU A 165 -13.73 -17.55 24.80
CA GLU A 165 -14.13 -17.20 23.44
C GLU A 165 -15.64 -16.91 23.36
N GLY A 166 -16.00 -15.79 22.71
CA GLY A 166 -17.37 -15.29 22.63
C GLY A 166 -17.81 -14.36 23.77
N CYS A 167 -16.95 -14.08 24.76
CA CYS A 167 -17.17 -13.04 25.78
C CYS A 167 -16.08 -11.97 25.64
N LYS A 168 -16.48 -10.70 25.46
CA LYS A 168 -15.54 -9.58 25.28
C LYS A 168 -14.90 -9.13 26.59
N ASP A 169 -15.70 -8.95 27.64
CA ASP A 169 -15.26 -8.39 28.94
C ASP A 169 -15.73 -9.26 30.12
N LEU A 170 -15.30 -8.93 31.36
CA LEU A 170 -15.68 -9.71 32.55
C LEU A 170 -17.19 -9.67 32.78
N ARG A 171 -17.84 -8.53 32.52
CA ARG A 171 -19.29 -8.41 32.65
C ARG A 171 -20.03 -9.32 31.67
N GLU A 172 -19.59 -9.38 30.42
CA GLU A 172 -20.17 -10.28 29.43
C GLU A 172 -19.96 -11.75 29.82
N TRP A 173 -18.77 -12.10 30.34
CA TRP A 173 -18.53 -13.44 30.88
C TRP A 173 -19.50 -13.78 32.04
N HIS A 174 -19.66 -12.86 33.00
CA HIS A 174 -20.56 -13.04 34.14
C HIS A 174 -22.03 -13.20 33.74
N THR A 175 -22.47 -12.41 32.75
CA THR A 175 -23.87 -12.41 32.28
C THR A 175 -24.16 -13.42 31.17
N SER A 176 -23.14 -14.13 30.68
CA SER A 176 -23.29 -15.19 29.69
C SER A 176 -24.12 -16.37 30.24
N PRO A 177 -24.73 -17.21 29.38
CA PRO A 177 -25.45 -18.40 29.83
C PRO A 177 -24.60 -19.40 30.64
N ALA A 178 -23.29 -19.41 30.42
CA ALA A 178 -22.35 -20.21 31.20
C ALA A 178 -22.02 -19.56 32.56
N GLY A 179 -22.06 -18.23 32.63
CA GLY A 179 -21.70 -17.45 33.81
C GLY A 179 -20.23 -17.57 34.19
N CYS A 180 -19.83 -16.84 35.23
CA CYS A 180 -18.57 -17.07 35.92
C CYS A 180 -18.74 -16.86 37.43
N THR A 181 -18.03 -17.67 38.21
CA THR A 181 -17.99 -17.61 39.67
C THR A 181 -16.62 -17.15 40.15
N ARG A 182 -16.55 -16.63 41.38
CA ARG A 182 -15.29 -16.29 42.05
C ARG A 182 -14.28 -17.45 42.01
N SER A 183 -14.75 -18.66 42.26
CA SER A 183 -13.93 -19.87 42.28
C SER A 183 -13.33 -20.21 40.92
N GLU A 184 -14.08 -20.01 39.82
CA GLU A 184 -13.60 -20.24 38.46
C GLU A 184 -12.55 -19.22 38.04
N ILE A 185 -12.76 -17.95 38.39
CA ILE A 185 -11.78 -16.88 38.13
C ILE A 185 -10.48 -17.13 38.91
N ILE A 186 -10.56 -17.53 40.18
CA ILE A 186 -9.39 -17.91 40.98
C ILE A 186 -8.71 -19.16 40.40
N ALA A 187 -9.47 -20.14 39.94
CA ALA A 187 -8.90 -21.34 39.30
C ALA A 187 -8.16 -20.98 38.00
N ALA A 188 -8.73 -20.12 37.16
CA ALA A 188 -8.09 -19.61 35.95
C ALA A 188 -6.83 -18.81 36.28
N ALA A 189 -6.88 -17.95 37.30
CA ALA A 189 -5.72 -17.20 37.77
C ALA A 189 -4.60 -18.12 38.27
N ASN A 190 -4.93 -19.16 39.03
CA ASN A 190 -3.95 -20.11 39.54
C ASN A 190 -3.32 -20.97 38.43
N ALA A 191 -4.05 -21.22 37.34
CA ALA A 191 -3.56 -21.92 36.16
C ALA A 191 -2.71 -21.05 35.23
N ALA A 192 -2.88 -19.71 35.27
CA ALA A 192 -2.08 -18.77 34.49
C ALA A 192 -0.68 -18.56 35.11
N ASP A 193 0.37 -18.54 34.28
CA ASP A 193 1.73 -18.32 34.77
C ASP A 193 1.90 -16.89 35.33
N PRO A 194 2.65 -16.71 36.44
CA PRO A 194 3.00 -15.39 36.93
C PRO A 194 3.94 -14.69 35.95
N VAL A 195 3.66 -13.41 35.69
CA VAL A 195 4.47 -12.56 34.81
C VAL A 195 5.82 -12.29 35.49
N THR A 196 6.93 -12.70 34.86
CA THR A 196 8.26 -12.49 35.43
C THR A 196 8.88 -11.18 34.92
N PRO A 197 9.73 -10.51 35.71
CA PRO A 197 10.42 -9.29 35.27
C PRO A 197 11.31 -9.46 34.03
N HIS A 198 11.63 -10.69 33.64
CA HIS A 198 12.56 -11.01 32.55
C HIS A 198 11.88 -11.34 31.20
N ASP A 199 10.56 -11.45 31.13
CA ASP A 199 9.83 -11.82 29.89
C ASP A 199 9.70 -10.66 28.87
N VAL A 200 10.41 -9.55 29.09
CA VAL A 200 10.35 -8.35 28.25
C VAL A 200 11.56 -8.31 27.30
N HIS A 201 11.49 -9.06 26.20
CA HIS A 201 12.34 -8.77 25.05
C HIS A 201 11.67 -7.70 24.16
N GLY A 202 12.21 -6.48 24.16
CA GLY A 202 12.03 -5.54 23.05
C GLY A 202 11.21 -4.27 23.29
N ALA A 203 11.00 -3.82 24.53
CA ALA A 203 10.61 -2.42 24.76
C ALA A 203 11.88 -1.58 24.98
N PRO A 204 12.06 -0.43 24.30
CA PRO A 204 13.11 0.50 24.69
C PRO A 204 12.87 0.93 26.14
N ASP A 205 13.97 1.07 26.87
CA ASP A 205 14.07 1.50 28.26
C ASP A 205 13.10 2.67 28.56
N ASP A 206 11.91 2.36 29.06
CA ASP A 206 10.82 3.33 29.30
C ASP A 206 11.00 3.97 30.68
N ALA A 207 12.11 4.70 30.84
CA ALA A 207 12.05 5.86 31.71
C ALA A 207 10.95 6.75 31.13
N LEU A 208 9.87 7.02 31.90
CA LEU A 208 8.79 7.94 31.53
C LEU A 208 9.37 9.13 30.74
N VAL A 209 9.26 9.08 29.40
CA VAL A 209 9.82 10.14 28.56
C VAL A 209 8.92 11.34 28.78
N GLU A 210 9.39 12.29 29.57
CA GLU A 210 8.68 13.53 29.82
C GLU A 210 8.51 14.25 28.48
N ILE A 211 7.29 14.29 27.95
CA ILE A 211 6.98 14.96 26.69
C ILE A 211 7.09 16.46 26.92
N THR A 212 8.27 17.02 26.67
CA THR A 212 8.54 18.44 26.85
C THR A 212 8.76 19.13 25.51
N HIS A 213 8.42 20.42 25.46
CA HIS A 213 8.66 21.21 24.26
C HIS A 213 10.14 21.44 23.92
N ASP A 214 11.04 21.17 24.88
CA ASP A 214 12.49 21.34 24.74
C ASP A 214 13.18 20.05 24.28
N ASP A 215 12.45 18.92 24.25
CA ASP A 215 12.91 17.64 23.69
C ASP A 215 12.01 17.16 22.53
N PRO A 216 12.17 17.74 21.32
CA PRO A 216 11.39 17.33 20.16
C PRO A 216 11.70 15.90 19.71
N LEU A 217 12.89 15.36 19.99
CA LEU A 217 13.25 13.99 19.61
C LEU A 217 12.61 12.95 20.54
N GLY A 218 12.65 13.16 21.86
CA GLY A 218 11.91 12.34 22.80
C GLY A 218 10.40 12.41 22.55
N THR A 219 9.88 13.59 22.23
CA THR A 219 8.46 13.74 21.83
C THR A 219 8.14 12.97 20.55
N ALA A 220 9.01 13.00 19.53
CA ALA A 220 8.81 12.23 18.30
C ALA A 220 8.84 10.72 18.54
N ARG A 221 9.76 10.22 19.38
CA ARG A 221 9.81 8.82 19.81
C ARG A 221 8.54 8.38 20.52
N ALA A 222 8.06 9.18 21.46
CA ALA A 222 6.82 8.91 22.18
C ALA A 222 5.62 8.88 21.21
N PHE A 223 5.55 9.82 20.26
CA PHE A 223 4.52 9.83 19.22
C PHE A 223 4.54 8.57 18.35
N VAL A 224 5.73 8.11 17.93
CA VAL A 224 5.88 6.87 17.17
C VAL A 224 5.47 5.66 18.02
N GLY A 225 5.92 5.59 19.27
CA GLY A 225 5.60 4.51 20.20
C GLY A 225 4.09 4.35 20.44
N GLU A 226 3.37 5.46 20.53
CA GLU A 226 1.93 5.45 20.76
C GLU A 226 1.10 5.11 19.52
N PHE A 227 1.43 5.71 18.36
CA PHE A 227 0.55 5.65 17.17
C PHE A 227 1.09 4.83 16.00
N HIS A 228 2.39 4.53 15.98
CA HIS A 228 3.08 3.98 14.82
C HIS A 228 3.92 2.74 15.14
N THR A 229 3.32 1.82 15.90
CA THR A 229 3.92 0.54 16.28
C THR A 229 3.08 -0.65 15.79
N HIS A 230 3.77 -1.76 15.51
CA HIS A 230 3.21 -3.07 15.25
C HIS A 230 4.18 -4.12 15.81
N THR A 231 3.71 -5.33 16.09
CA THR A 231 4.54 -6.41 16.64
C THR A 231 5.73 -6.75 15.75
N ALA A 232 5.56 -6.60 14.43
CA ALA A 232 6.61 -6.83 13.42
C ALA A 232 7.49 -5.59 13.12
N GLY A 233 7.31 -4.46 13.80
CA GLY A 233 8.16 -3.27 13.64
C GLY A 233 7.40 -1.94 13.54
N PRO A 234 8.11 -0.83 13.26
CA PRO A 234 7.51 0.49 13.08
C PRO A 234 6.53 0.52 11.91
N THR A 235 5.50 1.37 12.00
CA THR A 235 4.50 1.56 10.92
C THR A 235 4.55 2.96 10.31
N LEU A 236 5.62 3.72 10.57
CA LEU A 236 5.89 5.02 9.97
C LEU A 236 7.37 5.12 9.59
N HIS A 237 7.62 5.46 8.32
CA HIS A 237 8.95 5.70 7.80
C HIS A 237 9.02 7.01 7.01
N CYS A 238 10.09 7.78 7.21
CA CYS A 238 10.48 8.86 6.31
C CYS A 238 11.44 8.28 5.26
N HIS A 239 10.97 8.10 4.03
CA HIS A 239 11.74 7.52 2.93
C HIS A 239 11.82 8.51 1.77
N GLN A 240 13.04 8.84 1.31
CA GLN A 240 13.28 9.76 0.18
C GLN A 240 12.58 11.13 0.34
N GLY A 241 12.53 11.62 1.59
CA GLY A 241 11.99 12.92 1.97
C GLY A 241 10.47 12.99 2.11
N VAL A 242 9.77 11.86 2.05
CA VAL A 242 8.32 11.77 2.28
C VAL A 242 8.02 10.77 3.39
N PHE A 243 6.99 11.06 4.18
CA PHE A 243 6.49 10.12 5.17
C PHE A 243 5.63 9.05 4.50
N ARG A 244 5.77 7.81 4.95
CA ARG A 244 4.98 6.67 4.53
C ARG A 244 4.47 5.97 5.78
N ALA A 245 3.17 5.84 5.89
CA ALA A 245 2.52 5.15 6.99
C ALA A 245 1.94 3.85 6.47
N TRP A 246 2.17 2.75 7.18
CA TRP A 246 1.63 1.46 6.81
C TRP A 246 0.11 1.44 7.04
N ASP A 247 -0.66 1.08 6.02
CA ASP A 247 -2.13 1.07 6.06
C ASP A 247 -2.73 -0.32 6.34
N GLY A 248 -1.89 -1.29 6.69
CA GLY A 248 -2.26 -2.70 6.83
C GLY A 248 -1.95 -3.55 5.59
N SER A 249 -1.59 -2.95 4.46
CA SER A 249 -1.31 -3.69 3.20
C SER A 249 -0.16 -3.10 2.37
N SER A 250 0.06 -1.79 2.48
CA SER A 250 1.11 -1.08 1.76
C SER A 250 1.59 0.16 2.51
N TRP A 251 2.58 0.84 1.93
CA TRP A 251 3.19 2.06 2.47
C TRP A 251 2.89 3.29 1.59
N PRO A 252 1.62 3.76 1.54
CA PRO A 252 1.26 4.98 0.83
C PRO A 252 1.97 6.20 1.43
N GLU A 253 2.07 7.26 0.62
CA GLU A 253 2.54 8.54 1.13
C GLU A 253 1.53 9.10 2.14
N SER A 254 2.02 9.42 3.34
CA SER A 254 1.22 10.06 4.38
C SER A 254 1.29 11.58 4.21
N ASP A 255 0.12 12.21 4.16
CA ASP A 255 0.03 13.66 4.14
C ASP A 255 0.67 14.27 5.40
N THR A 256 1.58 15.22 5.20
CA THR A 256 2.28 15.90 6.30
C THR A 256 1.30 16.73 7.15
N GLY A 257 0.21 17.22 6.56
CA GLY A 257 -0.86 17.90 7.30
C GLY A 257 -1.55 16.99 8.32
N THR A 258 -1.77 15.73 7.95
CA THR A 258 -2.35 14.69 8.81
C THR A 258 -1.44 14.36 9.99
N LEU A 259 -0.15 14.13 9.74
CA LEU A 259 0.84 13.91 10.81
C LEU A 259 0.95 15.12 11.73
N ARG A 260 1.00 16.32 11.15
CA ARG A 260 1.02 17.58 11.92
C ARG A 260 -0.19 17.68 12.85
N ALA A 261 -1.40 17.43 12.35
CA ALA A 261 -2.62 17.46 13.14
C ALA A 261 -2.61 16.39 14.26
N GLY A 262 -2.05 15.22 13.99
CA GLY A 262 -1.77 14.19 15.00
C GLY A 262 -0.88 14.71 16.12
N ILE A 263 0.26 15.30 15.77
CA ILE A 263 1.22 15.85 16.74
C ILE A 263 0.59 16.97 17.58
N TYR A 264 -0.19 17.88 16.97
CA TYR A 264 -0.92 18.91 17.72
C TYR A 264 -1.79 18.31 18.82
N ARG A 265 -2.59 17.29 18.49
CA ARG A 265 -3.46 16.61 19.47
C ARG A 265 -2.67 15.85 20.53
N PHE A 266 -1.54 15.27 20.15
CA PHE A 266 -0.69 14.50 21.04
C PHE A 266 0.01 15.36 22.10
N VAL A 267 0.53 16.53 21.72
CA VAL A 267 1.32 17.37 22.64
C VAL A 267 0.48 18.39 23.43
N GLU A 268 -0.73 18.71 22.97
CA GLU A 268 -1.62 19.69 23.62
C GLU A 268 -1.87 19.44 25.11
N PRO A 269 -2.04 18.19 25.58
CA PRO A 269 -2.19 17.91 27.01
C PRO A 269 -0.96 18.24 27.85
N THR A 270 0.25 18.23 27.25
CA THR A 270 1.51 18.33 27.99
C THR A 270 2.11 19.74 27.94
N PHE A 271 2.00 20.43 26.80
CA PHE A 271 2.41 21.82 26.67
C PHE A 271 1.61 22.55 25.59
N THR A 272 1.57 23.88 25.66
CA THR A 272 0.87 24.69 24.65
C THR A 272 1.51 24.54 23.28
N PRO A 273 0.84 23.93 22.28
CA PRO A 273 1.41 23.75 20.97
C PRO A 273 1.42 25.07 20.20
N ASN A 274 2.46 25.28 19.38
CA ASN A 274 2.51 26.34 18.39
C ASN A 274 3.21 25.83 17.14
N ARG A 275 3.20 26.63 16.07
CA ARG A 275 3.80 26.23 14.79
C ARG A 275 5.25 25.78 14.95
N SER A 276 6.08 26.55 15.65
CA SER A 276 7.51 26.25 15.81
C SER A 276 7.74 24.95 16.57
N ARG A 277 7.01 24.71 17.66
CA ARG A 277 7.16 23.49 18.47
C ARG A 277 6.77 22.25 17.67
N VAL A 278 5.65 22.32 16.96
CA VAL A 278 5.19 21.21 16.11
C VAL A 278 6.10 21.00 14.90
N ASP A 279 6.65 22.07 14.31
CA ASP A 279 7.66 21.98 13.25
C ASP A 279 8.92 21.26 13.74
N ASN A 280 9.39 21.57 14.96
CA ASN A 280 10.54 20.89 15.56
C ASN A 280 10.28 19.39 15.77
N VAL A 281 9.10 19.01 16.26
CA VAL A 281 8.72 17.59 16.43
C VAL A 281 8.58 16.90 15.08
N LEU A 282 8.00 17.54 14.06
CA LEU A 282 7.92 16.98 12.71
C LEU A 282 9.30 16.74 12.09
N ASP A 283 10.25 17.66 12.33
CA ASP A 283 11.61 17.49 11.84
C ASP A 283 12.33 16.35 12.56
N ALA A 284 12.18 16.28 13.89
CA ALA A 284 12.68 15.16 14.68
C ALA A 284 12.04 13.82 14.29
N LEU A 285 10.76 13.81 13.93
CA LEU A 285 10.05 12.63 13.43
C LEU A 285 10.67 12.11 12.13
N LYS A 286 11.14 12.98 11.24
CA LYS A 286 11.87 12.53 10.04
C LYS A 286 13.15 11.80 10.40
N ALA A 287 13.89 12.30 11.39
CA ALA A 287 15.14 11.69 11.84
C ALA A 287 14.88 10.34 12.51
N GLU A 288 13.90 10.26 13.41
CA GLU A 288 13.54 9.05 14.15
C GLU A 288 13.01 7.94 13.22
N THR A 289 12.23 8.31 12.20
CA THR A 289 11.62 7.35 11.27
C THR A 289 12.39 7.18 9.96
N ASN A 290 13.61 7.69 9.87
CA ASN A 290 14.36 7.72 8.61
C ASN A 290 14.66 6.31 8.08
N LEU A 291 14.09 5.98 6.93
CA LEU A 291 14.45 4.80 6.15
C LEU A 291 15.43 5.21 5.03
N PRO A 292 16.65 4.64 4.98
CA PRO A 292 17.63 4.99 3.95
C PRO A 292 17.11 4.82 2.53
N ALA A 293 17.51 5.72 1.62
CA ALA A 293 17.13 5.66 0.21
C ALA A 293 17.69 4.44 -0.55
N SER A 294 18.57 3.65 0.07
CA SER A 294 19.07 2.38 -0.47
C SER A 294 17.99 1.29 -0.50
N TYR A 295 16.94 1.40 0.32
CA TYR A 295 15.80 0.50 0.26
C TYR A 295 14.95 0.81 -0.98
N GLN A 296 14.98 -0.10 -1.96
CA GLN A 296 14.18 0.02 -3.18
C GLN A 296 12.90 -0.80 -3.02
N VAL A 297 11.75 -0.17 -3.27
CA VAL A 297 10.46 -0.85 -3.19
C VAL A 297 10.22 -1.74 -4.43
N PRO A 298 9.58 -2.92 -4.28
CA PRO A 298 9.25 -3.58 -3.00
C PRO A 298 10.47 -4.28 -2.38
N CYS A 299 10.57 -4.28 -1.06
CA CYS A 299 11.61 -5.02 -0.32
C CYS A 299 11.13 -5.48 1.06
N TRP A 300 11.88 -6.40 1.66
CA TRP A 300 11.74 -6.72 3.08
C TRP A 300 12.62 -5.78 3.91
N LEU A 301 12.08 -5.29 5.04
CA LEU A 301 12.81 -4.59 6.10
C LEU A 301 13.39 -5.55 7.14
N SER A 302 13.24 -6.85 6.90
CA SER A 302 13.80 -7.95 7.67
C SER A 302 14.97 -8.57 6.90
N ASP A 303 15.99 -9.03 7.62
CA ASP A 303 17.13 -9.77 7.08
C ASP A 303 16.89 -11.28 7.03
N ASP A 304 15.64 -11.73 7.25
CA ASP A 304 15.28 -13.16 7.23
C ASP A 304 15.44 -13.76 5.81
N PRO A 305 16.37 -14.72 5.62
CA PRO A 305 16.66 -15.30 4.33
C PRO A 305 15.57 -16.27 3.82
N ASP A 306 14.67 -16.73 4.69
CA ASP A 306 13.59 -17.66 4.32
C ASP A 306 12.38 -16.94 3.72
N LEU A 307 12.38 -15.60 3.74
CA LEU A 307 11.31 -14.80 3.15
C LEU A 307 11.32 -14.90 1.61
N PRO A 308 10.13 -14.99 0.98
CA PRO A 308 10.03 -15.06 -0.47
C PRO A 308 10.53 -13.78 -1.14
N SER A 309 10.94 -13.91 -2.40
CA SER A 309 11.37 -12.76 -3.21
C SER A 309 10.29 -11.66 -3.23
N PRO A 310 10.65 -10.39 -2.93
CA PRO A 310 9.70 -9.28 -2.95
C PRO A 310 8.96 -9.10 -4.28
N LEU A 311 9.60 -9.43 -5.41
CA LEU A 311 9.00 -9.32 -6.74
C LEU A 311 7.98 -10.42 -7.04
N ALA A 312 7.98 -11.50 -6.26
CA ALA A 312 7.03 -12.61 -6.37
C ALA A 312 5.78 -12.41 -5.48
N LEU A 313 5.73 -11.33 -4.71
CA LEU A 313 4.64 -11.01 -3.79
C LEU A 313 3.71 -9.94 -4.37
N VAL A 314 2.42 -10.10 -4.11
CA VAL A 314 1.38 -9.10 -4.36
C VAL A 314 0.64 -8.85 -3.06
N ALA A 315 0.61 -7.61 -2.60
CA ALA A 315 -0.22 -7.22 -1.48
C ALA A 315 -1.68 -7.10 -1.93
N CYS A 316 -2.57 -7.85 -1.28
CA CYS A 316 -3.99 -7.99 -1.58
C CYS A 316 -4.83 -7.50 -0.40
N GLY A 317 -6.15 -7.38 -0.61
CA GLY A 317 -7.07 -6.86 0.42
C GLY A 317 -7.13 -7.68 1.71
N ASN A 318 -6.61 -8.91 1.71
CA ASN A 318 -6.62 -9.85 2.82
C ASN A 318 -5.24 -10.42 3.19
N GLY A 319 -4.14 -9.93 2.62
CA GLY A 319 -2.80 -10.39 2.97
C GLY A 319 -1.76 -10.23 1.85
N LEU A 320 -0.61 -10.88 2.03
CA LEU A 320 0.49 -10.88 1.06
C LEU A 320 0.50 -12.21 0.28
N LEU A 321 0.08 -12.17 -0.98
CA LEU A 321 0.02 -13.35 -1.83
C LEU A 321 1.39 -13.61 -2.48
N HIS A 322 1.96 -14.78 -2.24
CA HIS A 322 3.10 -15.27 -3.00
C HIS A 322 2.63 -15.98 -4.26
N LEU A 323 2.82 -15.34 -5.42
CA LEU A 323 2.29 -15.80 -6.69
C LEU A 323 2.76 -17.22 -7.09
N PRO A 324 4.06 -17.60 -6.97
CA PRO A 324 4.52 -18.94 -7.36
C PRO A 324 3.80 -20.09 -6.67
N THR A 325 3.50 -19.96 -5.37
CA THR A 325 2.88 -21.04 -4.57
C THR A 325 1.41 -20.80 -4.28
N ARG A 326 0.90 -19.61 -4.58
CA ARG A 326 -0.43 -19.13 -4.19
C ARG A 326 -0.70 -19.17 -2.69
N THR A 327 0.37 -19.07 -1.90
CA THR A 327 0.27 -19.01 -0.44
C THR A 327 0.00 -17.58 -0.02
N LEU A 328 -1.02 -17.40 0.81
CA LEU A 328 -1.34 -16.10 1.41
C LEU A 328 -0.65 -16.01 2.78
N PHE A 329 0.19 -15.00 2.95
CA PHE A 329 0.84 -14.66 4.21
C PHE A 329 0.08 -13.53 4.90
N ASP A 330 0.20 -13.46 6.22
CA ASP A 330 -0.34 -12.35 6.99
C ASP A 330 0.28 -11.01 6.52
N PRO A 331 -0.52 -9.93 6.47
CA PRO A 331 0.02 -8.62 6.19
C PRO A 331 1.00 -8.20 7.28
N THR A 332 2.13 -7.64 6.88
CA THR A 332 3.16 -7.20 7.82
C THR A 332 3.82 -5.90 7.35
N PRO A 333 4.10 -4.94 8.26
CA PRO A 333 4.87 -3.74 7.93
C PRO A 333 6.31 -4.07 7.55
N ALA A 334 6.82 -5.27 7.86
CA ALA A 334 8.14 -5.69 7.41
C ALA A 334 8.23 -5.78 5.87
N PHE A 335 7.11 -5.91 5.15
CA PHE A 335 7.09 -5.81 3.70
C PHE A 335 6.89 -4.36 3.27
N PHE A 336 7.93 -3.75 2.70
CA PHE A 336 7.94 -2.36 2.27
C PHE A 336 7.63 -2.24 0.78
N ASN A 337 6.35 -2.05 0.45
CA ASN A 337 5.80 -1.91 -0.89
C ASN A 337 5.01 -0.58 -1.05
N SER A 338 4.92 -0.08 -2.28
CA SER A 338 4.16 1.15 -2.57
C SER A 338 2.72 0.90 -3.05
N THR A 339 2.37 -0.36 -3.32
CA THR A 339 1.10 -0.73 -3.96
C THR A 339 0.49 -1.96 -3.32
N ALA A 340 -0.81 -1.91 -3.03
CA ALA A 340 -1.64 -3.06 -2.70
C ALA A 340 -2.97 -3.01 -3.47
N THR A 341 -3.45 -4.15 -3.96
CA THR A 341 -4.81 -4.25 -4.50
C THR A 341 -5.81 -4.38 -3.37
N THR A 342 -7.01 -3.81 -3.56
CA THR A 342 -8.13 -3.98 -2.62
C THR A 342 -8.88 -5.28 -2.84
N VAL A 343 -8.58 -6.02 -3.93
CA VAL A 343 -9.21 -7.30 -4.22
C VAL A 343 -8.65 -8.36 -3.25
N PRO A 344 -9.49 -9.05 -2.46
CA PRO A 344 -9.03 -10.17 -1.65
C PRO A 344 -8.67 -11.34 -2.55
N TYR A 345 -7.59 -12.05 -2.22
CA TYR A 345 -7.28 -13.33 -2.86
C TYR A 345 -8.21 -14.40 -2.30
N ASP A 346 -8.92 -15.09 -3.18
CA ASP A 346 -9.82 -16.20 -2.86
C ASP A 346 -9.53 -17.35 -3.81
N VAL A 347 -9.01 -18.46 -3.27
CA VAL A 347 -8.64 -19.63 -4.07
C VAL A 347 -9.86 -20.33 -4.68
N ASP A 348 -11.03 -20.17 -4.07
CA ASP A 348 -12.27 -20.82 -4.45
C ASP A 348 -13.19 -19.88 -5.25
N ALA A 349 -12.70 -18.70 -5.65
CA ALA A 349 -13.48 -17.75 -6.44
C ALA A 349 -13.98 -18.38 -7.75
N ASP A 350 -15.26 -18.16 -8.04
CA ASP A 350 -15.89 -18.63 -9.27
C ASP A 350 -15.13 -18.15 -10.52
N SER A 351 -15.10 -19.00 -11.56
CA SER A 351 -14.57 -18.62 -12.85
C SER A 351 -15.34 -17.41 -13.40
N PRO A 352 -14.66 -16.34 -13.88
CA PRO A 352 -15.30 -15.08 -14.26
C PRO A 352 -15.98 -15.22 -15.63
N ALA A 353 -17.14 -15.87 -15.67
CA ALA A 353 -17.81 -16.27 -16.90
C ALA A 353 -18.21 -15.09 -17.79
N ARG A 354 -18.67 -13.97 -17.19
CA ARG A 354 -19.02 -12.78 -17.98
C ARG A 354 -17.79 -12.11 -18.55
N TRP A 355 -16.68 -12.05 -17.80
CA TRP A 355 -15.38 -11.56 -18.29
C TRP A 355 -14.89 -12.37 -19.47
N LEU A 356 -14.86 -13.71 -19.36
CA LEU A 356 -14.42 -14.58 -20.46
C LEU A 356 -15.29 -14.39 -21.70
N ALA A 357 -16.63 -14.38 -21.54
CA ALA A 357 -17.54 -14.13 -22.65
C ALA A 357 -17.33 -12.73 -23.28
N PHE A 358 -17.00 -11.72 -22.47
CA PHE A 358 -16.67 -10.39 -22.99
C PHE A 358 -15.38 -10.43 -23.83
N LEU A 359 -14.35 -11.17 -23.41
CA LEU A 359 -13.12 -11.32 -24.19
C LEU A 359 -13.37 -12.07 -25.50
N ASP A 360 -14.22 -13.09 -25.50
CA ASP A 360 -14.63 -13.80 -26.72
C ASP A 360 -15.41 -12.89 -27.70
N GLU A 361 -16.22 -11.94 -27.19
CA GLU A 361 -16.88 -10.93 -28.01
C GLU A 361 -15.86 -9.95 -28.66
N LEU A 362 -14.72 -9.71 -28.00
CA LEU A 362 -13.66 -8.84 -28.50
C LEU A 362 -12.76 -9.53 -29.54
N TRP A 363 -12.45 -10.81 -29.32
CA TRP A 363 -11.51 -11.62 -30.12
C TRP A 363 -12.07 -13.01 -30.45
N PRO A 364 -13.15 -13.09 -31.26
CA PRO A 364 -13.84 -14.37 -31.52
C PRO A 364 -12.95 -15.41 -32.20
N ASP A 365 -12.01 -14.95 -33.04
CA ASP A 365 -11.10 -15.80 -33.82
C ASP A 365 -9.62 -15.62 -33.42
N ASP A 366 -9.36 -14.98 -32.28
CA ASP A 366 -7.99 -14.68 -31.82
C ASP A 366 -7.78 -15.03 -30.32
N PRO A 367 -7.71 -16.33 -30.00
CA PRO A 367 -7.45 -16.79 -28.64
C PRO A 367 -6.02 -16.44 -28.15
N GLN A 368 -5.11 -16.13 -29.07
CA GLN A 368 -3.76 -15.67 -28.69
C GLN A 368 -3.84 -14.29 -28.04
N ALA A 369 -4.61 -13.35 -28.60
CA ALA A 369 -4.81 -12.03 -27.99
C ALA A 369 -5.41 -12.13 -26.58
N ILE A 370 -6.39 -13.02 -26.35
CA ILE A 370 -6.96 -13.28 -25.02
C ILE A 370 -5.89 -13.81 -24.06
N SER A 371 -5.08 -14.77 -24.51
CA SER A 371 -4.00 -15.35 -23.71
C SER A 371 -2.93 -14.32 -23.35
N THR A 372 -2.52 -13.48 -24.31
CA THR A 372 -1.56 -12.39 -24.10
C THR A 372 -2.14 -11.31 -23.19
N LEU A 373 -3.44 -10.99 -23.27
CA LEU A 373 -4.12 -10.09 -22.33
C LEU A 373 -4.09 -10.67 -20.90
N GLN A 374 -4.34 -11.97 -20.74
CA GLN A 374 -4.29 -12.65 -19.44
C GLN A 374 -2.90 -12.55 -18.81
N GLU A 375 -1.86 -12.83 -19.60
CA GLU A 375 -0.47 -12.71 -19.19
C GLU A 375 -0.11 -11.26 -18.83
N MET A 376 -0.58 -10.28 -19.61
CA MET A 376 -0.40 -8.86 -19.33
C MET A 376 -1.05 -8.46 -18.00
N PHE A 377 -2.29 -8.90 -17.73
CA PHE A 377 -2.98 -8.61 -16.47
C PHE A 377 -2.20 -9.20 -15.29
N GLY A 378 -1.79 -10.46 -15.39
CA GLY A 378 -0.98 -11.14 -14.38
C GLY A 378 0.35 -10.46 -14.13
N TYR A 379 1.04 -10.03 -15.20
CA TYR A 379 2.24 -9.22 -15.11
C TYR A 379 1.89 -7.96 -14.31
N MET A 380 0.95 -7.12 -14.77
CA MET A 380 0.59 -5.80 -14.19
C MET A 380 0.27 -5.77 -12.69
N LEU A 381 0.00 -6.91 -12.05
CA LEU A 381 -0.17 -7.05 -10.60
C LEU A 381 1.14 -6.94 -9.80
N THR A 382 2.27 -7.29 -10.39
CA THR A 382 3.59 -7.34 -9.73
C THR A 382 4.35 -6.01 -9.82
N ALA A 383 5.55 -5.92 -9.25
CA ALA A 383 6.48 -4.82 -9.49
C ALA A 383 7.56 -5.17 -10.54
N ASP A 384 7.45 -6.32 -11.20
CA ASP A 384 8.42 -6.82 -12.18
C ASP A 384 8.39 -5.97 -13.46
N THR A 385 9.55 -5.43 -13.84
CA THR A 385 9.78 -4.63 -15.04
C THR A 385 10.71 -5.31 -16.05
N THR A 386 11.20 -6.52 -15.77
CA THR A 386 12.32 -7.18 -16.47
C THR A 386 12.07 -7.43 -17.95
N GLN A 387 10.80 -7.51 -18.36
CA GLN A 387 10.44 -7.72 -19.76
C GLN A 387 10.65 -6.50 -20.64
N GLN A 388 10.75 -5.30 -20.05
CA GLN A 388 10.95 -4.05 -20.76
C GLN A 388 9.93 -3.79 -21.88
N LYS A 389 8.65 -4.12 -21.61
CA LYS A 389 7.54 -4.00 -22.57
C LYS A 389 6.59 -2.86 -22.27
N ILE A 390 6.03 -2.33 -23.36
CA ILE A 390 4.92 -1.39 -23.39
C ILE A 390 3.73 -2.12 -24.02
N PHE A 391 2.59 -2.14 -23.35
CA PHE A 391 1.39 -2.80 -23.85
C PHE A 391 0.51 -1.80 -24.58
N GLY A 392 -0.08 -2.22 -25.70
CA GLY A 392 -1.01 -1.39 -26.47
C GLY A 392 -2.29 -2.16 -26.76
N VAL A 393 -3.45 -1.55 -26.49
CA VAL A 393 -4.74 -2.06 -26.98
C VAL A 393 -5.26 -1.05 -27.98
N ILE A 394 -5.30 -1.46 -29.25
CA ILE A 394 -5.58 -0.59 -30.40
C ILE A 394 -6.86 -1.03 -31.07
N GLY A 395 -7.71 -0.11 -31.51
CA GLY A 395 -8.91 -0.45 -32.30
C GLY A 395 -9.91 0.70 -32.39
N PRO A 396 -11.08 0.53 -33.03
CA PRO A 396 -12.00 1.63 -33.28
C PRO A 396 -12.64 2.19 -32.00
N LYS A 397 -13.33 3.33 -32.11
CA LYS A 397 -14.13 3.86 -30.99
C LYS A 397 -15.16 2.81 -30.54
N ARG A 398 -15.44 2.78 -29.23
CA ARG A 398 -16.38 1.83 -28.60
C ARG A 398 -16.05 0.35 -28.86
N SER A 399 -14.78 -0.01 -28.90
CA SER A 399 -14.34 -1.40 -29.11
C SER A 399 -14.08 -2.22 -27.84
N GLY A 400 -14.39 -1.71 -26.64
CA GLY A 400 -14.11 -2.39 -25.37
C GLY A 400 -12.81 -2.00 -24.66
N LYS A 401 -11.90 -1.24 -25.29
CA LYS A 401 -10.64 -0.74 -24.68
C LYS A 401 -10.82 -0.11 -23.30
N GLY A 402 -11.80 0.81 -23.20
CA GLY A 402 -12.08 1.51 -21.94
C GLY A 402 -12.59 0.58 -20.85
N THR A 403 -13.32 -0.49 -21.21
CA THR A 403 -13.78 -1.51 -20.27
C THR A 403 -12.61 -2.33 -19.75
N ILE A 404 -11.70 -2.77 -20.63
CA ILE A 404 -10.45 -3.45 -20.23
C ILE A 404 -9.65 -2.59 -19.24
N GLY A 405 -9.45 -1.31 -19.58
CA GLY A 405 -8.72 -0.37 -18.72
C GLY A 405 -9.38 -0.17 -17.34
N ARG A 406 -10.72 -0.13 -17.27
CA ARG A 406 -11.45 -0.04 -15.99
C ARG A 406 -11.32 -1.31 -15.15
N VAL A 407 -11.45 -2.49 -15.75
CA VAL A 407 -11.28 -3.76 -15.03
C VAL A 407 -9.86 -3.86 -14.49
N LEU A 408 -8.85 -3.57 -15.29
CA LEU A 408 -7.45 -3.54 -14.84
C LEU A 408 -7.22 -2.53 -13.71
N THR A 409 -7.82 -1.33 -13.81
CA THR A 409 -7.71 -0.30 -12.77
C THR A 409 -8.30 -0.78 -11.45
N ALA A 410 -9.45 -1.45 -11.47
CA ALA A 410 -10.07 -2.02 -10.29
C ALA A 410 -9.26 -3.21 -9.74
N LEU A 411 -8.70 -4.04 -10.63
CA LEU A 411 -7.89 -5.20 -10.27
C LEU A 411 -6.57 -4.81 -9.58
N CYS A 412 -5.87 -3.81 -10.11
CA CYS A 412 -4.64 -3.31 -9.50
C CYS A 412 -4.91 -2.40 -8.29
N GLY A 413 -6.09 -1.79 -8.18
CA GLY A 413 -6.39 -0.74 -7.22
C GLY A 413 -6.22 0.66 -7.83
N PRO A 414 -7.25 1.54 -7.82
CA PRO A 414 -7.18 2.86 -8.46
C PRO A 414 -6.03 3.74 -7.97
N GLN A 415 -5.65 3.62 -6.70
CA GLN A 415 -4.52 4.32 -6.09
C GLN A 415 -3.16 3.92 -6.68
N ASN A 416 -3.06 2.75 -7.32
CA ASN A 416 -1.82 2.23 -7.91
C ASN A 416 -1.68 2.59 -9.39
N ILE A 417 -2.68 3.24 -9.98
CA ILE A 417 -2.70 3.66 -11.38
C ILE A 417 -2.27 5.13 -11.52
N ALA A 418 -1.46 5.41 -12.54
CA ALA A 418 -1.25 6.76 -13.05
C ALA A 418 -1.89 6.93 -14.44
N GLY A 419 -2.39 8.13 -14.73
CA GLY A 419 -2.96 8.48 -16.03
C GLY A 419 -2.17 9.60 -16.73
N PRO A 420 -0.89 9.42 -17.09
CA PRO A 420 -0.14 10.46 -17.80
C PRO A 420 -0.63 10.61 -19.24
N THR A 421 -0.41 11.79 -19.81
CA THR A 421 -0.46 11.98 -21.27
C THR A 421 0.95 11.87 -21.84
N LEU A 422 1.08 11.50 -23.11
CA LEU A 422 2.39 11.49 -23.77
C LEU A 422 3.08 12.86 -23.72
N ALA A 423 2.31 13.95 -23.86
CA ALA A 423 2.85 15.30 -23.81
C ALA A 423 3.35 15.67 -22.40
N SER A 424 2.60 15.34 -21.35
CA SER A 424 2.99 15.68 -19.98
C SER A 424 4.28 14.99 -19.56
N MET A 425 4.60 13.81 -20.12
CA MET A 425 5.82 13.07 -19.79
C MET A 425 7.11 13.80 -20.19
N SER A 426 7.04 14.74 -21.13
CA SER A 426 8.16 15.59 -21.53
C SER A 426 8.30 16.86 -20.67
N GLU A 427 7.36 17.12 -19.76
CA GLU A 427 7.42 18.27 -18.86
C GLU A 427 8.31 18.01 -17.62
N PRO A 428 8.90 19.05 -17.00
CA PRO A 428 9.86 18.89 -15.90
C PRO A 428 9.37 18.05 -14.71
N PHE A 429 8.07 18.09 -14.41
CA PHE A 429 7.44 17.37 -13.29
C PHE A 429 6.51 16.23 -13.75
N GLY A 430 6.48 15.95 -15.06
CA GLY A 430 5.51 15.04 -15.68
C GLY A 430 5.59 13.59 -15.23
N LEU A 431 6.76 13.16 -14.75
CA LEU A 431 7.02 11.80 -14.30
C LEU A 431 6.77 11.61 -12.80
N ALA A 432 6.64 12.70 -12.02
CA ALA A 432 6.43 12.61 -10.58
C ALA A 432 5.21 11.75 -10.18
N PRO A 433 4.07 11.81 -10.91
CA PRO A 433 2.91 10.96 -10.60
C PRO A 433 3.14 9.45 -10.79
N LEU A 434 4.20 9.04 -11.48
CA LEU A 434 4.53 7.63 -11.72
C LEU A 434 5.26 6.99 -10.53
N ILE A 435 5.79 7.79 -9.60
CA ILE A 435 6.58 7.29 -8.47
C ILE A 435 5.68 6.42 -7.58
N GLY A 436 6.10 5.16 -7.40
CA GLY A 436 5.40 4.17 -6.58
C GLY A 436 4.11 3.62 -7.17
N LYS A 437 3.82 3.83 -8.46
CA LYS A 437 2.66 3.27 -9.17
C LYS A 437 3.03 1.97 -9.88
N SER A 438 2.07 1.03 -10.00
CA SER A 438 2.29 -0.25 -10.68
C SER A 438 1.98 -0.17 -12.18
N VAL A 439 1.00 0.66 -12.57
CA VAL A 439 0.57 0.79 -13.96
C VAL A 439 0.35 2.25 -14.34
N ALA A 440 0.81 2.62 -15.53
CA ALA A 440 0.53 3.89 -16.18
C ALA A 440 -0.37 3.66 -17.40
N ILE A 441 -1.62 4.13 -17.34
CA ILE A 441 -2.58 4.02 -18.44
C ILE A 441 -2.58 5.33 -19.23
N ILE A 442 -2.13 5.27 -20.48
CA ILE A 442 -2.14 6.39 -21.41
C ILE A 442 -3.38 6.25 -22.29
N ALA A 443 -4.40 7.06 -21.99
CA ALA A 443 -5.59 7.14 -22.83
C ALA A 443 -5.36 8.13 -23.98
N ASP A 444 -5.68 7.69 -25.20
CA ASP A 444 -5.61 8.49 -26.44
C ASP A 444 -4.18 9.01 -26.74
N ALA A 445 -3.34 8.12 -27.27
CA ALA A 445 -1.95 8.41 -27.66
C ALA A 445 -1.82 9.26 -28.94
N ARG A 446 -2.80 10.11 -29.25
CA ARG A 446 -2.72 11.05 -30.37
C ARG A 446 -1.71 12.14 -30.05
N LEU A 447 -0.55 12.06 -30.67
CA LEU A 447 0.45 13.12 -30.61
C LEU A 447 0.06 14.25 -31.56
N SER A 448 -0.28 15.41 -31.01
CA SER A 448 -0.38 16.63 -31.81
C SER A 448 1.00 16.99 -32.37
N GLY A 449 1.07 17.54 -33.60
CA GLY A 449 2.34 17.91 -34.25
C GLY A 449 3.16 19.00 -33.56
N ARG A 450 2.74 19.49 -32.38
CA ARG A 450 3.48 20.44 -31.53
C ARG A 450 4.33 19.77 -30.45
N ALA A 451 4.13 18.48 -30.17
CA ALA A 451 4.89 17.76 -29.15
C ALA A 451 6.20 17.22 -29.75
N ASP A 452 7.29 17.29 -28.96
CA ASP A 452 8.59 16.70 -29.35
C ASP A 452 8.51 15.17 -29.32
N GLN A 453 8.24 14.57 -30.47
CA GLN A 453 8.07 13.12 -30.59
C GLN A 453 9.35 12.35 -30.24
N ALA A 454 10.53 12.92 -30.50
CA ALA A 454 11.79 12.27 -30.18
C ALA A 454 12.02 12.22 -28.67
N ALA A 455 11.73 13.32 -27.97
CA ALA A 455 11.81 13.36 -26.50
C ALA A 455 10.82 12.37 -25.85
N ILE A 456 9.61 12.22 -26.42
CA ILE A 456 8.61 11.27 -25.92
C ILE A 456 9.06 9.82 -26.15
N ALA A 457 9.64 9.54 -27.32
CA ALA A 457 10.23 8.23 -27.63
C ALA A 457 11.32 7.89 -26.61
N GLU A 458 12.27 8.79 -26.42
CA GLU A 458 13.38 8.65 -25.47
C GLU A 458 12.87 8.41 -24.05
N ARG A 459 11.85 9.17 -23.61
CA ARG A 459 11.26 8.99 -22.29
C ARG A 459 10.59 7.64 -22.13
N LEU A 460 9.76 7.22 -23.08
CA LEU A 460 9.12 5.90 -23.04
C LEU A 460 10.15 4.77 -23.09
N LEU A 461 11.24 4.94 -23.85
CA LEU A 461 12.36 4.01 -23.86
C LEU A 461 13.05 3.99 -22.50
N ALA A 462 13.39 5.13 -21.90
CA ALA A 462 14.04 5.13 -20.60
C ALA A 462 13.16 4.50 -19.50
N LEU A 463 11.86 4.80 -19.54
CA LEU A 463 10.89 4.29 -18.58
C LEU A 463 10.62 2.79 -18.72
N SER A 464 10.54 2.29 -19.94
CA SER A 464 10.39 0.84 -20.20
C SER A 464 11.70 0.07 -20.12
N GLY A 465 12.86 0.74 -20.08
CA GLY A 465 14.19 0.11 -20.12
C GLY A 465 14.80 -0.21 -18.75
N GLU A 466 14.08 0.02 -17.65
CA GLU A 466 14.61 -0.06 -16.27
C GLU A 466 15.74 0.93 -15.95
N ASP A 467 15.81 2.04 -16.69
CA ASP A 467 16.84 3.05 -16.48
C ASP A 467 16.69 3.73 -15.11
N LEU A 468 17.82 4.09 -14.50
CA LEU A 468 17.83 4.93 -13.31
C LEU A 468 17.46 6.37 -13.71
N LEU A 469 16.35 6.88 -13.19
CA LEU A 469 15.83 8.19 -13.54
C LEU A 469 15.95 9.16 -12.37
N THR A 470 16.28 10.42 -12.69
CA THR A 470 16.14 11.55 -11.78
C THR A 470 14.88 12.33 -12.14
N ILE A 471 13.92 12.37 -11.22
CA ILE A 471 12.61 12.97 -11.39
C ILE A 471 12.50 14.20 -10.48
N HIS A 472 12.27 15.37 -11.07
CA HIS A 472 12.02 16.57 -10.28
C HIS A 472 10.64 16.52 -9.65
N ARG A 473 10.57 16.93 -8.38
CA ARG A 473 9.33 17.02 -7.60
C ARG A 473 9.14 18.46 -7.16
N LYS A 474 7.90 18.95 -7.22
CA LYS A 474 7.61 20.34 -6.86
C LYS A 474 7.80 20.50 -5.34
N PHE A 475 8.64 21.45 -4.92
CA PHE A 475 8.95 21.75 -3.52
C PHE A 475 9.59 20.61 -2.71
N LEU A 476 10.07 19.56 -3.38
CA LEU A 476 10.77 18.43 -2.77
C LEU A 476 12.10 18.19 -3.49
N PRO A 477 13.08 17.55 -2.84
CA PRO A 477 14.30 17.11 -3.52
C PRO A 477 13.97 16.23 -4.73
N ALA A 478 14.84 16.22 -5.73
CA ALA A 478 14.69 15.28 -6.84
C ALA A 478 14.67 13.84 -6.32
N TRP A 479 13.82 13.02 -6.90
CA TRP A 479 13.77 11.59 -6.64
C TRP A 479 14.68 10.87 -7.64
N THR A 480 15.52 9.96 -7.16
CA THR A 480 16.36 9.14 -8.04
C THR A 480 16.09 7.67 -7.75
N GLY A 481 15.74 6.91 -8.78
CA GLY A 481 15.37 5.51 -8.64
C GLY A 481 14.87 4.91 -9.96
N ARG A 482 14.46 3.64 -9.90
CA ARG A 482 13.80 2.94 -11.00
C ARG A 482 12.29 2.96 -10.80
N LEU A 483 11.54 3.27 -11.84
CA LEU A 483 10.08 3.22 -11.79
C LEU A 483 9.60 1.78 -12.00
N THR A 484 8.68 1.33 -11.17
CA THR A 484 8.04 0.01 -11.26
C THR A 484 6.78 0.02 -12.15
N ALA A 485 6.35 1.22 -12.60
CA ALA A 485 5.16 1.40 -13.40
C ALA A 485 5.32 0.80 -14.80
N ARG A 486 4.39 -0.08 -15.21
CA ARG A 486 4.31 -0.57 -16.59
C ARG A 486 3.24 0.16 -17.39
N PHE A 487 3.46 0.27 -18.68
CA PHE A 487 2.67 1.16 -19.53
C PHE A 487 1.61 0.39 -20.31
N LEU A 488 0.39 0.89 -20.26
CA LEU A 488 -0.73 0.47 -21.09
C LEU A 488 -1.22 1.65 -21.93
N ILE A 489 -1.09 1.55 -23.25
CA ILE A 489 -1.58 2.54 -24.19
C ILE A 489 -2.93 2.08 -24.73
N LEU A 490 -3.97 2.89 -24.50
CA LEU A 490 -5.31 2.68 -25.05
C LEU A 490 -5.53 3.70 -26.16
N SER A 491 -5.47 3.28 -27.41
CA SER A 491 -5.54 4.18 -28.56
C SER A 491 -6.49 3.68 -29.64
N ASN A 492 -6.96 4.61 -30.48
CA ASN A 492 -7.73 4.26 -31.67
C ASN A 492 -6.86 3.99 -32.90
N GLU A 493 -5.65 4.55 -32.90
CA GLU A 493 -4.68 4.47 -33.98
C GLU A 493 -3.33 4.07 -33.39
N ILE A 494 -2.48 3.44 -34.18
CA ILE A 494 -1.13 3.07 -33.76
C ILE A 494 -0.35 4.36 -33.41
N PRO A 495 0.31 4.43 -32.25
CA PRO A 495 1.06 5.61 -31.85
C PRO A 495 2.15 5.96 -32.86
N ARG A 496 2.17 7.22 -33.33
CA ARG A 496 3.21 7.73 -34.23
C ARG A 496 4.30 8.39 -33.42
N VAL A 497 5.32 7.63 -33.06
CA VAL A 497 6.46 8.10 -32.28
C VAL A 497 7.73 7.87 -33.08
N ALA A 498 8.48 8.94 -33.36
CA ALA A 498 9.72 8.86 -34.12
C ALA A 498 10.84 8.25 -33.25
N ASP A 499 11.48 7.19 -33.74
CA ASP A 499 12.67 6.57 -33.16
C ASP A 499 13.64 6.15 -34.28
N ALA A 500 14.72 6.90 -34.44
CA ALA A 500 15.72 6.63 -35.46
C ALA A 500 16.44 5.28 -35.28
N SER A 501 16.43 4.71 -34.07
CA SER A 501 17.10 3.43 -33.78
C SER A 501 16.28 2.20 -34.17
N GLY A 502 14.97 2.34 -34.36
CA GLY A 502 14.05 1.21 -34.59
C GLY A 502 13.85 0.30 -33.37
N ALA A 503 14.45 0.62 -32.22
CA ALA A 503 14.32 -0.16 -30.99
C ALA A 503 12.93 -0.01 -30.37
N PHE A 504 12.21 1.07 -30.68
CA PHE A 504 10.92 1.40 -30.10
C PHE A 504 9.86 0.33 -30.35
N ALA A 505 9.69 -0.11 -31.61
CA ALA A 505 8.69 -1.12 -31.96
C ALA A 505 8.90 -2.45 -31.24
N SER A 506 10.16 -2.85 -31.00
CA SER A 506 10.51 -4.12 -30.33
C SER A 506 10.01 -4.21 -28.88
N ARG A 507 9.67 -3.08 -28.25
CA ARG A 507 9.15 -3.02 -26.89
C ARG A 507 7.64 -3.17 -26.80
N PHE A 508 6.93 -3.14 -27.93
CA PHE A 508 5.47 -3.20 -27.91
C PHE A 508 4.94 -4.63 -27.89
N VAL A 509 3.90 -4.83 -27.09
CA VAL A 509 2.98 -5.96 -27.19
C VAL A 509 1.62 -5.36 -27.53
N LEU A 510 1.18 -5.54 -28.79
CA LEU A 510 -0.06 -4.95 -29.30
C LEU A 510 -1.20 -5.97 -29.33
N LEU A 511 -2.37 -5.53 -28.90
CA LEU A 511 -3.64 -6.26 -28.95
C LEU A 511 -4.60 -5.47 -29.84
N MET A 512 -5.01 -6.08 -30.96
CA MET A 512 -5.80 -5.43 -32.00
C MET A 512 -7.28 -5.77 -31.84
N LEU A 513 -8.12 -4.76 -31.66
CA LEU A 513 -9.58 -4.88 -31.59
C LEU A 513 -10.18 -4.47 -32.93
N GLN A 514 -11.00 -5.35 -33.50
CA GLN A 514 -11.65 -5.11 -34.80
C GLN A 514 -13.12 -4.71 -34.64
N ASN A 515 -13.78 -5.22 -33.61
CA ASN A 515 -15.21 -5.00 -33.36
C ASN A 515 -15.48 -3.63 -32.73
N SER A 516 -16.58 -2.99 -33.14
CA SER A 516 -17.11 -1.77 -32.51
C SER A 516 -18.54 -2.02 -32.04
N PHE A 517 -18.80 -1.65 -30.79
CA PHE A 517 -20.11 -1.72 -30.14
C PHE A 517 -20.83 -0.35 -30.19
N TYR A 518 -20.46 0.52 -31.13
CA TYR A 518 -21.10 1.81 -31.30
C TYR A 518 -22.59 1.64 -31.62
N GLY A 519 -23.46 2.31 -30.84
CA GLY A 519 -24.92 2.18 -30.94
C GLY A 519 -25.50 0.91 -30.28
N LYS A 520 -24.66 0.05 -29.70
CA LYS A 520 -25.02 -1.15 -28.95
C LYS A 520 -24.33 -1.17 -27.58
N GLU A 521 -24.03 0.01 -27.03
CA GLU A 521 -23.29 0.12 -25.79
C GLU A 521 -24.11 -0.41 -24.60
N ASP A 522 -23.54 -1.36 -23.88
CA ASP A 522 -24.04 -1.76 -22.57
C ASP A 522 -23.34 -0.96 -21.46
N VAL A 523 -24.06 -0.01 -20.89
CA VAL A 523 -23.56 0.85 -19.80
C VAL A 523 -23.41 0.11 -18.48
N THR A 524 -24.09 -1.02 -18.30
CA THR A 524 -24.07 -1.85 -17.07
C THR A 524 -22.98 -2.92 -17.10
N LEU A 525 -22.34 -3.13 -18.26
CA LEU A 525 -21.34 -4.17 -18.46
C LEU A 525 -20.19 -4.06 -17.45
N THR A 526 -19.71 -2.85 -17.20
CA THR A 526 -18.56 -2.67 -16.28
C THR A 526 -18.91 -3.17 -14.88
N ASP A 527 -20.08 -2.82 -14.34
CA ASP A 527 -20.48 -3.22 -12.99
C ASP A 527 -20.60 -4.74 -12.86
N ARG A 528 -21.12 -5.41 -13.90
CA ARG A 528 -21.20 -6.88 -13.94
C ARG A 528 -19.83 -7.54 -13.98
N LEU A 529 -18.87 -6.95 -14.71
CA LEU A 529 -17.49 -7.44 -14.74
C LEU A 529 -16.77 -7.19 -13.41
N LEU A 530 -17.01 -6.05 -12.76
CA LEU A 530 -16.40 -5.75 -11.47
C LEU A 530 -16.92 -6.66 -10.35
N ALA A 531 -18.12 -7.21 -10.48
CA ALA A 531 -18.63 -8.23 -9.56
C ALA A 531 -17.84 -9.55 -9.62
N GLU A 532 -17.13 -9.82 -10.73
CA GLU A 532 -16.31 -11.02 -10.92
C GLU A 532 -14.82 -10.79 -10.57
N LEU A 533 -14.45 -9.67 -9.92
CA LEU A 533 -13.05 -9.30 -9.67
C LEU A 533 -12.18 -10.39 -9.02
N PRO A 534 -12.63 -11.11 -7.98
CA PRO A 534 -11.84 -12.22 -7.41
C PRO A 534 -11.53 -13.32 -8.46
N GLY A 535 -12.51 -13.68 -9.28
CA GLY A 535 -12.33 -14.64 -10.38
C GLY A 535 -11.39 -14.10 -11.47
N ILE A 536 -11.49 -12.80 -11.81
CA ILE A 536 -10.58 -12.13 -12.74
C ILE A 536 -9.15 -12.07 -12.17
N PHE A 537 -9.01 -11.93 -10.85
CA PHE A 537 -7.72 -11.95 -10.17
C PHE A 537 -7.05 -13.33 -10.27
N ASN A 538 -7.78 -14.40 -10.01
CA ASN A 538 -7.28 -15.77 -10.23
C ASN A 538 -6.93 -16.02 -11.71
N TRP A 539 -7.78 -15.57 -12.62
CA TRP A 539 -7.51 -15.63 -14.07
C TRP A 539 -6.22 -14.87 -14.44
N ALA A 540 -5.96 -13.70 -13.86
CA ALA A 540 -4.71 -12.96 -14.08
C ALA A 540 -3.49 -13.73 -13.54
N ILE A 541 -3.60 -14.32 -12.34
CA ILE A 541 -2.53 -15.14 -11.73
C ILE A 541 -2.21 -16.35 -12.62
N ASP A 542 -3.21 -17.03 -13.17
CA ASP A 542 -3.01 -18.14 -14.12
C ASP A 542 -2.20 -17.67 -15.35
N GLY A 543 -2.50 -16.48 -15.87
CA GLY A 543 -1.73 -15.85 -16.94
C GLY A 543 -0.29 -15.60 -16.55
N TRP A 544 -0.07 -15.03 -15.36
CA TRP A 544 1.26 -14.77 -14.83
C TRP A 544 2.10 -16.05 -14.76
N HIS A 545 1.54 -17.16 -14.27
CA HIS A 545 2.26 -18.44 -14.21
C HIS A 545 2.69 -18.94 -15.59
N ARG A 546 1.78 -18.91 -16.58
CA ARG A 546 2.13 -19.33 -17.95
C ARG A 546 3.22 -18.45 -18.54
N PHE A 547 3.12 -17.15 -18.34
CA PHE A 547 4.13 -16.18 -18.77
C PHE A 547 5.48 -16.46 -18.10
N GLN A 548 5.53 -16.65 -16.77
CA GLN A 548 6.77 -16.91 -16.03
C GLN A 548 7.45 -18.22 -16.46
N GLN A 549 6.68 -19.28 -16.71
CA GLN A 549 7.22 -20.56 -17.21
C GLN A 549 7.89 -20.40 -18.58
N ARG A 550 7.38 -19.48 -19.41
CA ARG A 550 7.89 -19.23 -20.76
C ARG A 550 9.01 -18.19 -20.78
N GLY A 551 8.96 -17.20 -19.91
CA GLY A 551 9.95 -16.12 -19.77
C GLY A 551 9.82 -14.97 -20.78
N TYR A 552 8.85 -15.03 -21.71
CA TYR A 552 8.61 -13.97 -22.71
C TYR A 552 7.13 -13.89 -23.12
N PHE A 553 6.70 -12.71 -23.57
CA PHE A 553 5.37 -12.49 -24.15
C PHE A 553 5.29 -13.05 -25.56
N VAL A 554 4.22 -13.79 -25.85
CA VAL A 554 3.86 -14.16 -27.22
C VAL A 554 3.08 -13.01 -27.83
N LEU A 555 3.55 -12.55 -29.00
CA LEU A 555 2.87 -11.54 -29.79
C LEU A 555 1.78 -12.23 -30.60
N PRO A 556 0.51 -11.80 -30.51
CA PRO A 556 -0.55 -12.37 -31.33
C PRO A 556 -0.27 -12.17 -32.81
N ASP A 557 -0.56 -13.18 -33.63
CA ASP A 557 -0.36 -13.09 -35.08
C ASP A 557 -1.14 -11.90 -35.70
N SER A 558 -2.30 -11.55 -35.14
CA SER A 558 -3.13 -10.39 -35.54
C SER A 558 -2.44 -9.03 -35.34
N SER A 559 -1.35 -8.99 -34.56
CA SER A 559 -0.59 -7.78 -34.27
C SER A 559 0.63 -7.57 -35.17
N ALA A 560 1.01 -8.56 -35.98
CA ALA A 560 2.23 -8.53 -36.79
C ALA A 560 2.26 -7.31 -37.74
N GLU A 561 1.21 -7.11 -38.53
CA GLU A 561 1.10 -5.97 -39.45
C GLU A 561 1.15 -4.62 -38.71
N ALA A 562 0.53 -4.54 -37.52
CA ALA A 562 0.53 -3.32 -36.71
C ALA A 562 1.91 -3.01 -36.11
N LEU A 563 2.68 -4.04 -35.76
CA LEU A 563 4.06 -3.88 -35.30
C LEU A 563 5.00 -3.46 -36.44
N ASP A 564 4.79 -4.00 -37.64
CA ASP A 564 5.51 -3.56 -38.84
C ASP A 564 5.19 -2.10 -39.17
N GLU A 565 3.91 -1.70 -39.13
CA GLU A 565 3.48 -0.30 -39.30
C GLU A 565 4.12 0.60 -38.24
N LEU A 566 4.12 0.19 -36.97
CA LEU A 566 4.78 0.93 -35.88
C LEU A 566 6.29 1.10 -36.15
N ALA A 567 6.96 0.04 -36.61
CA ALA A 567 8.37 0.07 -36.96
C ALA A 567 8.64 1.05 -38.11
N ASP A 568 7.84 1.01 -39.18
CA ASP A 568 7.93 1.90 -40.33
C ASP A 568 7.70 3.37 -39.97
N LEU A 569 6.70 3.62 -39.13
CA LEU A 569 6.39 4.96 -38.63
C LEU A 569 7.51 5.51 -37.75
N SER A 570 8.15 4.65 -36.96
CA SER A 570 9.23 5.04 -36.05
C SER A 570 10.57 5.26 -36.74
N SER A 571 10.97 4.37 -37.66
CA SER A 571 12.27 4.38 -38.34
C SER A 571 12.10 4.32 -39.86
N PRO A 572 12.04 5.49 -40.51
CA PRO A 572 11.84 5.60 -41.95
C PRO A 572 13.05 5.08 -42.74
N ALA A 573 14.26 5.16 -42.16
CA ALA A 573 15.46 4.56 -42.73
C ALA A 573 15.37 3.03 -42.75
N ALA A 574 14.79 2.40 -41.71
CA ALA A 574 14.55 0.96 -41.69
C ALA A 574 13.53 0.53 -42.75
N ALA A 575 12.45 1.30 -42.92
CA ALA A 575 11.45 1.09 -43.96
C ALA A 575 12.09 1.13 -45.37
N PHE A 576 12.89 2.16 -45.66
CA PHE A 576 13.62 2.28 -46.92
C PHE A 576 14.60 1.12 -47.16
N LEU A 577 15.27 0.64 -46.11
CA LEU A 577 16.15 -0.52 -46.22
C LEU A 577 15.39 -1.78 -46.64
N ARG A 578 14.21 -2.04 -46.07
CA ARG A 578 13.34 -3.17 -46.49
C ARG A 578 12.82 -3.02 -47.91
N ASP A 579 12.36 -1.82 -48.26
CA ASP A 579 11.67 -1.57 -49.53
C ASP A 579 12.60 -1.50 -50.74
N LYS A 580 13.83 -0.98 -50.53
CA LYS A 580 14.70 -0.54 -51.62
C LYS A 580 16.10 -1.09 -51.57
N CYS A 581 16.51 -1.77 -50.50
CA CYS A 581 17.88 -2.20 -50.34
C CYS A 581 18.01 -3.71 -50.13
N VAL A 582 19.16 -4.25 -50.51
CA VAL A 582 19.61 -5.58 -50.09
C VAL A 582 20.88 -5.44 -49.28
N VAL A 583 20.88 -6.03 -48.09
CA VAL A 583 22.00 -6.00 -47.15
C VAL A 583 22.75 -7.31 -47.26
N GLU A 584 23.88 -7.31 -47.95
CA GLU A 584 24.67 -8.51 -48.24
C GLU A 584 26.17 -8.17 -48.31
N HIS A 585 27.02 -9.09 -47.85
CA HIS A 585 28.47 -8.90 -47.88
C HIS A 585 29.00 -8.80 -49.32
N GLY A 586 29.97 -7.90 -49.56
CA GLY A 586 30.57 -7.69 -50.88
C GLY A 586 29.83 -6.72 -51.81
N ARG A 587 28.60 -6.34 -51.46
CA ARG A 587 27.85 -5.31 -52.19
C ARG A 587 28.27 -3.89 -51.81
N HIS A 588 28.14 -2.95 -52.74
CA HIS A 588 28.39 -1.55 -52.47
C HIS A 588 27.57 -0.62 -53.36
N VAL A 589 27.13 0.49 -52.79
CA VAL A 589 26.40 1.55 -53.50
C VAL A 589 27.00 2.91 -53.17
N THR A 590 27.07 3.82 -54.15
CA THR A 590 27.62 5.15 -53.91
C THR A 590 26.75 5.92 -52.91
N CYS A 591 27.36 6.69 -52.01
CA CYS A 591 26.61 7.46 -51.01
C CYS A 591 25.63 8.46 -51.66
N ALA A 592 26.00 9.02 -52.82
CA ALA A 592 25.15 9.94 -53.56
C ALA A 592 23.91 9.22 -54.13
N ARG A 593 24.10 8.07 -54.78
CA ARG A 593 23.02 7.29 -55.38
C ARG A 593 22.02 6.79 -54.33
N LEU A 594 22.52 6.22 -53.23
CA LEU A 594 21.66 5.74 -52.15
C LEU A 594 20.82 6.88 -51.55
N TYR A 595 21.40 8.07 -51.41
CA TYR A 595 20.68 9.25 -50.93
C TYR A 595 19.68 9.82 -51.95
N ASP A 596 19.97 9.74 -53.24
CA ASP A 596 19.02 10.13 -54.28
C ASP A 596 17.80 9.22 -54.31
N GLU A 597 17.99 7.91 -54.17
CA GLU A 597 16.86 6.98 -54.02
C GLU A 597 16.09 7.19 -52.72
N TRP A 598 16.78 7.48 -51.61
CA TRP A 598 16.14 7.87 -50.36
C TRP A 598 15.22 9.09 -50.52
N LYS A 599 15.68 10.15 -51.21
CA LYS A 599 14.84 11.33 -51.48
C LYS A 599 13.61 10.97 -52.29
N LYS A 600 13.77 10.16 -53.36
CA LYS A 600 12.65 9.72 -54.19
C LYS A 600 11.65 8.89 -53.38
N TRP A 601 12.14 7.95 -52.60
CA TRP A 601 11.31 7.12 -51.71
C TRP A 601 10.57 8.00 -50.69
N CYS A 602 11.23 8.97 -50.06
CA CYS A 602 10.58 9.92 -49.15
C CYS A 602 9.44 10.69 -49.83
N THR A 603 9.68 11.24 -51.02
CA THR A 603 8.63 11.95 -51.78
C THR A 603 7.46 11.04 -52.11
N ASN A 604 7.71 9.79 -52.51
CA ASN A 604 6.66 8.81 -52.80
C ASN A 604 5.86 8.42 -51.54
N GLN A 605 6.49 8.45 -50.36
CA GLN A 605 5.85 8.23 -49.06
C GLN A 605 5.22 9.50 -48.47
N GLY A 606 5.15 10.61 -49.23
CA GLY A 606 4.58 11.88 -48.77
C GLY A 606 5.40 12.61 -47.70
N ARG A 607 6.71 12.33 -47.62
CA ARG A 607 7.65 12.98 -46.71
C ARG A 607 8.39 14.11 -47.43
N ASP A 608 7.98 15.35 -47.16
CA ASP A 608 8.52 16.55 -47.82
C ASP A 608 9.96 16.91 -47.41
N HIS A 609 10.44 16.37 -46.29
CA HIS A 609 11.74 16.71 -45.70
C HIS A 609 12.61 15.46 -45.48
N PRO A 610 13.39 15.02 -46.49
CA PRO A 610 14.24 13.82 -46.40
C PRO A 610 15.51 14.01 -45.54
N GLY A 611 15.74 15.21 -44.98
CA GLY A 611 16.92 15.53 -44.18
C GLY A 611 18.16 15.86 -45.02
N THR A 612 19.36 15.60 -44.47
CA THR A 612 20.65 15.74 -45.18
C THR A 612 21.29 14.38 -45.41
N VAL A 613 22.27 14.29 -46.31
CA VAL A 613 23.08 13.06 -46.52
C VAL A 613 23.71 12.58 -45.21
N GLN A 614 24.12 13.51 -44.36
CA GLN A 614 24.74 13.22 -43.06
C GLN A 614 23.72 12.66 -42.08
N THR A 615 22.52 13.24 -42.02
CA THR A 615 21.40 12.75 -41.19
C THR A 615 20.98 11.35 -41.63
N PHE A 616 20.73 11.16 -42.93
CA PHE A 616 20.39 9.85 -43.50
C PHE A 616 21.49 8.81 -43.23
N GLY A 617 22.76 9.16 -43.44
CA GLY A 617 23.87 8.27 -43.16
C GLY A 617 24.07 7.94 -41.69
N ARG A 618 23.67 8.83 -40.78
CA ARG A 618 23.61 8.55 -39.33
C ARG A 618 22.49 7.55 -39.03
N ASP A 619 21.30 7.80 -39.56
CA ASP A 619 20.11 6.98 -39.30
C ASP A 619 20.27 5.56 -39.90
N LEU A 620 20.88 5.45 -41.08
CA LEU A 620 21.27 4.15 -41.67
C LEU A 620 22.20 3.34 -40.76
N ARG A 621 23.20 3.98 -40.14
CA ARG A 621 24.11 3.28 -39.20
C ARG A 621 23.43 2.95 -37.87
N ALA A 622 22.39 3.69 -37.48
CA ALA A 622 21.60 3.36 -36.31
C ALA A 622 20.85 2.03 -36.52
N VAL A 623 20.32 1.81 -37.74
CA VAL A 623 19.61 0.57 -38.12
C VAL A 623 20.58 -0.57 -38.47
N LEU A 624 21.69 -0.29 -39.16
CA LEU A 624 22.71 -1.27 -39.55
C LEU A 624 24.10 -0.82 -39.09
N PRO A 625 24.48 -1.07 -37.81
CA PRO A 625 25.76 -0.66 -37.23
C PRO A 625 27.00 -1.18 -37.97
N GLN A 626 26.86 -2.31 -38.66
CA GLN A 626 27.91 -2.95 -39.45
C GLN A 626 28.24 -2.23 -40.77
N LEU A 627 27.39 -1.29 -41.23
CA LEU A 627 27.64 -0.54 -42.46
C LEU A 627 28.88 0.33 -42.33
N LYS A 628 29.81 0.16 -43.27
CA LYS A 628 31.01 0.98 -43.37
C LYS A 628 30.92 1.87 -44.60
N THR A 629 31.56 3.04 -44.52
CA THR A 629 31.82 3.84 -45.71
C THR A 629 33.26 3.62 -46.14
N SER A 630 33.47 3.33 -47.41
CA SER A 630 34.79 3.22 -48.01
C SER A 630 34.97 4.20 -49.17
N GLN A 631 36.19 4.24 -49.71
CA GLN A 631 36.52 4.98 -50.93
C GLN A 631 37.12 4.04 -51.98
N PRO A 632 36.28 3.21 -52.66
CA PRO A 632 36.76 2.38 -53.75
C PRO A 632 37.34 3.25 -54.87
N ARG A 633 38.25 2.67 -55.64
CA ARG A 633 38.75 3.27 -56.89
C ARG A 633 37.86 2.85 -58.04
N ASP A 634 37.51 3.79 -58.92
CA ASP A 634 36.90 3.49 -60.21
C ASP A 634 37.95 3.03 -61.23
N ASP A 635 37.48 2.53 -62.38
CA ASP A 635 38.31 2.02 -63.49
C ASP A 635 39.23 3.10 -64.10
N ASN A 636 38.94 4.38 -63.84
CA ASN A 636 39.71 5.54 -64.30
C ASN A 636 40.67 6.08 -63.21
N GLY A 637 40.78 5.40 -62.06
CA GLY A 637 41.64 5.78 -60.94
C GLY A 637 41.08 6.87 -60.01
N GLY A 638 39.85 7.34 -60.26
CA GLY A 638 39.10 8.23 -59.38
C GLY A 638 38.64 7.51 -58.11
N ARG A 639 38.38 8.28 -57.04
CA ARG A 639 37.84 7.75 -55.78
C ARG A 639 36.44 8.29 -55.56
N PHE A 640 35.49 7.44 -55.23
CA PHE A 640 34.14 7.83 -54.84
C PHE A 640 33.81 7.29 -53.45
N ARG A 641 32.88 7.92 -52.74
CA ARG A 641 32.45 7.45 -51.42
C ARG A 641 31.30 6.46 -51.58
N ALA A 642 31.46 5.26 -51.04
CA ALA A 642 30.46 4.19 -51.11
C ALA A 642 30.12 3.63 -49.73
N TRP A 643 28.92 3.08 -49.60
CA TRP A 643 28.53 2.21 -48.51
C TRP A 643 28.89 0.77 -48.87
N GLU A 644 29.46 0.03 -47.93
CA GLU A 644 29.77 -1.40 -48.07
C GLU A 644 28.76 -2.26 -47.30
N GLY A 645 28.40 -3.40 -47.87
CA GLY A 645 27.44 -4.33 -47.29
C GLY A 645 25.99 -4.04 -47.64
N ILE A 646 25.73 -3.16 -48.62
CA ILE A 646 24.40 -2.74 -49.05
C ILE A 646 24.38 -2.36 -50.53
N ASP A 647 23.27 -2.67 -51.20
CA ASP A 647 22.96 -2.22 -52.55
C ASP A 647 21.47 -1.90 -52.70
N LEU A 648 21.08 -1.32 -53.84
CA LEU A 648 19.67 -1.10 -54.19
C LEU A 648 19.08 -2.34 -54.88
N ILE A 649 17.83 -2.68 -54.58
CA ILE A 649 17.12 -3.83 -55.19
C ILE A 649 17.06 -3.70 -56.72
N ASP A 650 16.90 -2.48 -57.24
CA ASP A 650 16.81 -2.21 -58.68
C ASP A 650 18.12 -2.52 -59.45
N ASP A 651 19.26 -2.65 -58.75
CA ASP A 651 20.55 -3.05 -59.32
C ASP A 651 20.79 -4.57 -59.32
N ILE A 652 19.89 -5.31 -58.70
CA ILE A 652 19.87 -6.76 -58.69
C ILE A 652 18.88 -7.16 -59.77
N GLY A 653 19.36 -7.23 -61.02
CA GLY A 653 18.54 -7.76 -62.10
C GLY A 653 17.85 -9.05 -61.64
N LEU A 654 16.53 -9.12 -61.84
CA LEU A 654 15.74 -10.34 -61.65
C LEU A 654 16.50 -11.50 -62.31
N ILE A 655 17.07 -12.38 -61.49
CA ILE A 655 17.46 -13.73 -61.90
C ILE A 655 16.27 -14.63 -61.62
#